data_AF-A0A1L3FDL3-F1
#
_entry.id   AF-A0A1L3FDL3-F1
#
_cell.length_a   1.000
_cell.length_b   1.000
_cell.length_c   1.000
_cell.angle_alpha   90.00
_cell.angle_beta   90.00
_cell.angle_gamma   90.00
#
_symmetry.space_group_name_H-M   'P 1'
#
loop_
_entity.id
_entity.type
_entity.pdbx_description
1 polymer ?
#
loop_
_entity_poly.entity_id
_entity_poly.type
_entity_poly.pdbx_seq_one_letter_code
_entity_poly.pdbx_strand_id
1 'polypeptide(L)'
;MTVPTIRVKVVRKPLIKGKMDVRFPANVAVDEFLTVVKANGTYTFGVDYTLLGEFSSLDPAAAKIAFLDADTGAYQLINIADIFTSTLDPDLQAIAALAGTGLLVRTGTNAWSVRTLTAPAAGITITNPAGIAGNPTLVLANDLAALEGLSGTGIARRTGTDAWSVGTAVANSELATMLNNTFKGNVSGSTAVPSDLTAAQVTAALPLVTTSAKGLAPTLPNDATKYLDGTGAYSIPPGGVTQVYDTRTAVQAATIPGSVNQIQTTGYATIGDGGGSIATDAVYKRVGSLPGHSGYIQSADGAYWELTGPWVSVRQFGAVAAVANIDTDPDCAAAINLCMAYCNLKQTNMLIPSGQWPLDSAITSPTFIIHISGSQGDGQPTVLYKRYVEASSNLGIISLGAWGATVSDIQFAAKTGSSGGSGFSAILPNNAANIGILRLRNIYVSCGDGVNNSLYINGTVNTGGAGGTGGHSYRSAFLENCHFFGAAQYTVVLLGVRHLFASNIYSDSTGGTTSSGYVMNLAGASSSGNDDIFWNGIIAGALNLDNLTRAVFNCVVSGNIDNSANVDGVTVDRCSGTVGTAWTNSGVVNSGAWTTSSPVPTSSSGTLTAASSTVAYKKVGKTVHCEGSVTVTTLGTGGGSLNVQLPFTLVRAVTFAGKENAANGLAFVASVTTAGVLGILKYDNTTHLTGNGLVFPFSFTAEAA
;
A
#
# COMPACT_ATOMS: atom_id res chain seq x y z
N MET A 1 -4.77 -213.76 -23.80
CA MET A 1 -5.58 -214.11 -24.99
C MET A 1 -6.02 -212.80 -25.63
N THR A 2 -6.00 -212.70 -26.97
CA THR A 2 -6.83 -211.76 -27.75
C THR A 2 -6.83 -210.26 -27.36
N VAL A 3 -6.10 -209.46 -28.15
CA VAL A 3 -6.40 -208.05 -28.56
C VAL A 3 -7.88 -207.97 -29.06
N PRO A 4 -8.59 -206.86 -29.37
CA PRO A 4 -8.29 -205.41 -29.40
C PRO A 4 -9.50 -204.42 -29.14
N THR A 5 -9.19 -203.11 -29.24
CA THR A 5 -10.01 -201.87 -29.40
C THR A 5 -10.95 -201.44 -28.27
N ILE A 6 -11.09 -200.12 -27.97
CA ILE A 6 -12.40 -199.41 -27.79
C ILE A 6 -12.30 -198.06 -27.05
N ARG A 7 -13.26 -197.15 -27.33
CA ARG A 7 -12.99 -195.79 -27.79
C ARG A 7 -12.90 -194.70 -26.71
N VAL A 8 -11.96 -193.74 -26.72
CA VAL A 8 -11.04 -193.22 -27.78
C VAL A 8 -11.65 -192.12 -28.68
N LYS A 9 -11.49 -190.84 -28.28
CA LYS A 9 -10.70 -189.78 -28.96
C LYS A 9 -10.71 -188.51 -28.08
N VAL A 10 -9.66 -187.78 -27.68
CA VAL A 10 -8.18 -187.83 -27.68
C VAL A 10 -7.66 -186.45 -28.11
N VAL A 11 -7.19 -185.70 -27.10
CA VAL A 11 -5.80 -185.27 -26.88
C VAL A 11 -5.60 -185.24 -25.34
N ARG A 12 -4.48 -185.61 -24.69
CA ARG A 12 -3.19 -186.23 -25.08
C ARG A 12 -2.76 -187.36 -24.10
N LYS A 13 -3.74 -188.14 -23.58
CA LYS A 13 -3.57 -189.52 -23.04
C LYS A 13 -2.82 -189.61 -21.66
N PRO A 14 -2.80 -190.74 -20.96
CA PRO A 14 -3.88 -191.42 -20.20
C PRO A 14 -3.31 -192.04 -18.86
N LEU A 15 -4.01 -192.98 -18.20
CA LEU A 15 -3.51 -194.26 -17.56
C LEU A 15 -2.08 -194.28 -16.88
N ILE A 16 -1.72 -194.97 -15.78
CA ILE A 16 -2.13 -196.23 -15.09
C ILE A 16 -1.18 -196.43 -13.87
N LYS A 17 -1.58 -197.27 -12.90
CA LYS A 17 -0.80 -197.98 -11.84
C LYS A 17 0.75 -197.93 -11.89
N GLY A 18 1.37 -197.75 -10.71
CA GLY A 18 2.76 -198.13 -10.40
C GLY A 18 3.06 -198.07 -8.89
N LYS A 19 3.78 -199.06 -8.36
CA LYS A 19 4.16 -199.28 -6.94
C LYS A 19 5.11 -198.18 -6.42
N MET A 20 4.96 -197.70 -5.18
CA MET A 20 6.09 -197.03 -4.51
C MET A 20 6.04 -197.11 -2.96
N ASP A 21 7.11 -197.64 -2.37
CA ASP A 21 7.47 -197.42 -0.96
C ASP A 21 7.63 -195.93 -0.68
N VAL A 22 6.89 -195.37 0.27
CA VAL A 22 7.22 -194.06 0.83
C VAL A 22 6.91 -194.10 2.32
N ARG A 23 7.87 -194.38 3.20
CA ARG A 23 8.88 -193.44 3.73
C ARG A 23 8.23 -192.08 4.09
N PHE A 24 8.09 -191.80 5.39
CA PHE A 24 7.46 -190.63 6.04
C PHE A 24 7.46 -189.30 5.24
N PRO A 25 6.41 -188.45 5.31
CA PRO A 25 6.64 -187.02 5.18
C PRO A 25 7.53 -186.61 6.33
N ALA A 26 8.58 -185.88 5.97
CA ALA A 26 9.39 -185.07 6.86
C ALA A 26 8.61 -183.94 7.55
N ASN A 27 7.29 -183.90 7.37
CA ASN A 27 6.49 -182.71 7.58
C ASN A 27 5.30 -183.11 8.47
N VAL A 28 5.55 -183.07 9.77
CA VAL A 28 4.53 -182.75 10.76
C VAL A 28 4.21 -181.27 10.58
N ALA A 29 2.94 -180.91 10.64
CA ALA A 29 2.48 -179.54 10.68
C ALA A 29 1.62 -179.35 11.93
N VAL A 30 1.61 -178.14 12.47
CA VAL A 30 0.74 -177.71 13.58
C VAL A 30 0.09 -176.39 13.20
N ASP A 31 -1.11 -176.17 13.74
CA ASP A 31 -1.93 -174.98 13.49
C ASP A 31 -1.23 -173.70 13.94
N GLU A 32 -1.79 -172.57 13.53
CA GLU A 32 -1.42 -171.25 14.04
C GLU A 32 -1.27 -171.29 15.57
N PHE A 33 -0.29 -170.55 16.08
CA PHE A 33 0.17 -170.53 17.48
C PHE A 33 1.22 -171.60 17.85
N LEU A 34 1.43 -172.64 17.03
CA LEU A 34 2.43 -173.69 17.28
C LEU A 34 3.53 -173.71 16.19
N THR A 35 4.74 -174.14 16.56
CA THR A 35 5.90 -174.36 15.66
C THR A 35 6.36 -175.81 15.73
N VAL A 36 6.92 -176.32 14.62
CA VAL A 36 7.53 -177.65 14.61
C VAL A 36 8.83 -177.65 13.79
N VAL A 37 9.90 -178.25 14.31
CA VAL A 37 11.24 -178.30 13.69
C VAL A 37 11.69 -179.76 13.55
N LYS A 38 12.14 -180.17 12.36
CA LYS A 38 12.70 -181.50 12.11
C LYS A 38 14.22 -181.45 11.91
N ALA A 39 15.00 -182.24 12.66
CA ALA A 39 16.47 -182.35 12.51
C ALA A 39 16.96 -183.80 12.77
N ASN A 40 17.89 -184.30 11.94
CA ASN A 40 18.47 -185.67 11.99
C ASN A 40 17.46 -186.84 12.09
N GLY A 41 16.19 -186.61 11.75
CA GLY A 41 15.12 -187.62 11.82
C GLY A 41 14.05 -187.39 12.91
N THR A 42 14.23 -186.45 13.84
CA THR A 42 13.33 -186.16 14.99
C THR A 42 12.58 -184.83 14.81
N TYR A 43 11.36 -184.71 15.35
CA TYR A 43 10.53 -183.49 15.35
C TYR A 43 10.43 -182.85 16.76
N THR A 44 10.48 -181.51 16.87
CA THR A 44 10.33 -180.71 18.12
C THR A 44 9.17 -179.71 17.98
N PHE A 45 8.29 -179.58 18.98
CA PHE A 45 7.11 -178.69 18.97
C PHE A 45 7.27 -177.49 19.95
N GLY A 46 6.80 -176.29 19.60
CA GLY A 46 6.83 -175.06 20.43
C GLY A 46 5.65 -174.09 20.17
N VAL A 47 5.54 -173.00 20.93
CA VAL A 47 4.52 -171.92 20.75
C VAL A 47 5.23 -170.64 20.30
N ASP A 48 4.71 -169.95 19.28
CA ASP A 48 5.32 -168.73 18.73
C ASP A 48 4.41 -167.51 18.87
N TYR A 49 4.71 -166.68 19.88
CA TYR A 49 4.04 -165.40 20.13
C TYR A 49 4.49 -164.29 19.17
N THR A 50 5.53 -164.50 18.36
CA THR A 50 5.95 -163.53 17.31
C THR A 50 5.10 -163.64 16.04
N LEU A 51 4.22 -164.66 15.97
CA LEU A 51 3.15 -164.79 14.97
C LEU A 51 1.87 -164.02 15.33
N LEU A 52 1.80 -163.38 16.50
CA LEU A 52 0.83 -162.31 16.71
C LEU A 52 1.25 -161.15 15.81
N GLY A 53 0.59 -161.02 14.66
CA GLY A 53 0.91 -160.00 13.66
C GLY A 53 0.91 -158.58 14.23
N GLU A 54 1.50 -157.65 13.48
CA GLU A 54 1.38 -156.22 13.74
C GLU A 54 -0.10 -155.89 14.04
N PHE A 55 -0.36 -155.35 15.24
CA PHE A 55 -1.69 -154.85 15.56
C PHE A 55 -2.05 -153.79 14.54
N SER A 56 -3.10 -154.06 13.76
CA SER A 56 -3.71 -153.06 12.86
C SER A 56 -3.92 -151.77 13.65
N SER A 57 -3.49 -150.64 13.10
CA SER A 57 -3.65 -149.30 13.66
C SER A 57 -4.99 -149.15 14.38
N LEU A 58 -4.99 -149.10 15.72
CA LEU A 58 -6.21 -148.79 16.47
C LEU A 58 -6.57 -147.33 16.18
N ASP A 59 -7.72 -147.10 15.57
CA ASP A 59 -8.28 -145.76 15.40
C ASP A 59 -8.51 -145.15 16.79
N PRO A 60 -7.78 -144.09 17.20
CA PRO A 60 -7.90 -143.50 18.52
C PRO A 60 -9.30 -142.94 18.82
N ALA A 61 -10.11 -142.68 17.78
CA ALA A 61 -11.48 -142.19 17.91
C ALA A 61 -12.51 -143.31 18.17
N ALA A 62 -12.21 -144.55 17.80
CA ALA A 62 -13.08 -145.72 18.03
C ALA A 62 -12.55 -146.66 19.13
N ALA A 63 -11.23 -146.65 19.34
CA ALA A 63 -10.54 -147.39 20.38
C ALA A 63 -10.83 -146.78 21.74
N LYS A 64 -11.51 -147.55 22.59
CA LYS A 64 -11.80 -147.16 23.96
C LYS A 64 -10.86 -147.85 24.91
N ILE A 65 -10.30 -147.09 25.84
CA ILE A 65 -9.62 -147.67 27.00
C ILE A 65 -10.63 -147.70 28.14
N ALA A 66 -10.80 -148.88 28.71
CA ALA A 66 -11.56 -149.06 29.93
C ALA A 66 -10.64 -148.74 31.12
N PHE A 67 -10.96 -147.70 31.87
CA PHE A 67 -10.31 -147.42 33.14
C PHE A 67 -11.29 -147.73 34.27
N LEU A 68 -10.80 -148.35 35.34
CA LEU A 68 -11.61 -148.56 36.54
C LEU A 68 -11.81 -147.21 37.21
N ASP A 69 -13.05 -146.74 37.27
CA ASP A 69 -13.38 -145.57 38.06
C ASP A 69 -13.35 -145.98 39.55
N ALA A 70 -12.38 -145.43 40.27
CA ALA A 70 -12.13 -145.77 41.66
C ALA A 70 -13.26 -145.35 42.61
N ASP A 71 -14.10 -144.38 42.21
CA ASP A 71 -15.19 -143.88 43.05
C ASP A 71 -16.47 -144.68 42.85
N THR A 72 -16.72 -145.20 41.64
CA THR A 72 -17.93 -145.97 41.32
C THR A 72 -17.71 -147.47 41.25
N GLY A 73 -16.45 -147.93 41.26
CA GLY A 73 -16.07 -149.35 41.18
C GLY A 73 -16.40 -150.01 39.84
N ALA A 74 -16.85 -149.24 38.85
CA ALA A 74 -17.20 -149.70 37.52
C ALA A 74 -16.14 -149.28 36.50
N TYR A 75 -15.94 -150.08 35.47
CA TYR A 75 -15.07 -149.70 34.36
C TYR A 75 -15.78 -148.73 33.41
N GLN A 76 -15.19 -147.54 33.21
CA GLN A 76 -15.64 -146.51 32.28
C GLN A 76 -14.77 -146.52 31.02
N LEU A 77 -15.39 -146.24 29.87
CA LEU A 77 -14.74 -146.30 28.56
C LEU A 77 -14.56 -144.88 27.99
N ILE A 78 -13.32 -144.46 27.71
CA ILE A 78 -13.02 -143.19 27.01
C ILE A 78 -12.23 -143.46 25.73
N ASN A 79 -12.48 -142.66 24.69
CA ASN A 79 -11.71 -142.74 23.46
C ASN A 79 -10.29 -142.18 23.68
N ILE A 80 -9.30 -142.74 23.00
CA ILE A 80 -7.91 -142.31 23.12
C ILE A 80 -7.71 -140.88 22.57
N ALA A 81 -8.48 -140.46 21.57
CA ALA A 81 -8.37 -139.15 20.93
C ALA A 81 -8.68 -137.97 21.86
N ASP A 82 -9.64 -138.13 22.77
CA ASP A 82 -10.17 -137.04 23.60
C ASP A 82 -9.22 -136.63 24.74
N ILE A 83 -8.13 -137.37 24.96
CA ILE A 83 -7.13 -137.09 25.99
C ILE A 83 -6.15 -135.96 25.59
N PHE A 84 -6.02 -135.65 24.28
CA PHE A 84 -4.88 -134.87 23.78
C PHE A 84 -5.20 -133.49 23.17
N THR A 85 -6.44 -132.99 23.21
CA THR A 85 -6.77 -131.67 22.63
C THR A 85 -7.48 -130.76 23.66
N SER A 86 -6.70 -129.88 24.30
CA SER A 86 -7.14 -129.04 25.41
C SER A 86 -7.85 -127.73 24.99
N THR A 87 -8.77 -127.32 25.85
CA THR A 87 -9.77 -126.25 25.79
C THR A 87 -9.19 -124.83 25.99
N LEU A 88 -8.58 -124.23 24.97
CA LEU A 88 -8.28 -122.77 25.02
C LEU A 88 -9.58 -121.95 24.89
N ASP A 89 -9.66 -120.78 25.53
CA ASP A 89 -10.80 -119.85 25.34
C ASP A 89 -10.92 -119.44 23.85
N PRO A 90 -12.14 -119.31 23.28
CA PRO A 90 -12.33 -119.03 21.87
C PRO A 90 -11.61 -117.77 21.33
N ASP A 91 -11.45 -116.70 22.12
CA ASP A 91 -10.66 -115.54 21.67
C ASP A 91 -9.16 -115.88 21.58
N LEU A 92 -8.65 -116.67 22.53
CA LEU A 92 -7.24 -117.09 22.52
C LEU A 92 -6.95 -118.10 21.41
N GLN A 93 -7.90 -119.00 21.10
CA GLN A 93 -7.82 -119.86 19.90
C GLN A 93 -7.75 -119.03 18.62
N ALA A 94 -8.61 -118.01 18.51
CA ALA A 94 -8.64 -117.14 17.34
C ALA A 94 -7.36 -116.32 17.18
N ILE A 95 -6.74 -115.86 18.27
CA ILE A 95 -5.44 -115.18 18.23
C ILE A 95 -4.32 -116.16 17.86
N ALA A 96 -4.29 -117.35 18.47
CA ALA A 96 -3.26 -118.37 18.22
C ALA A 96 -3.29 -118.91 16.77
N ALA A 97 -4.46 -118.86 16.12
CA ALA A 97 -4.62 -119.25 14.72
C ALA A 97 -4.16 -118.17 13.71
N LEU A 98 -3.79 -116.97 14.15
CA LEU A 98 -3.31 -115.91 13.26
C LEU A 98 -1.87 -116.20 12.78
N ALA A 99 -1.68 -116.28 11.46
CA ALA A 99 -0.40 -116.60 10.83
C ALA A 99 0.55 -115.40 10.65
N GLY A 100 0.18 -114.21 11.12
CA GLY A 100 0.94 -112.96 10.92
C GLY A 100 1.21 -112.19 12.21
N THR A 101 2.22 -111.31 12.19
CA THR A 101 2.57 -110.41 13.29
C THR A 101 2.11 -108.98 12.99
N GLY A 102 1.81 -108.20 14.03
CA GLY A 102 1.44 -106.78 13.92
C GLY A 102 0.45 -106.34 15.00
N LEU A 103 -0.36 -105.31 14.72
CA LEU A 103 -1.34 -104.81 15.68
C LEU A 103 -2.59 -105.70 15.70
N LEU A 104 -2.79 -106.40 16.81
CA LEU A 104 -3.98 -107.24 17.04
C LEU A 104 -5.20 -106.37 17.30
N VAL A 105 -6.22 -106.52 16.46
CA VAL A 105 -7.50 -105.84 16.59
C VAL A 105 -8.61 -106.87 16.61
N ARG A 106 -9.45 -106.82 17.64
CA ARG A 106 -10.67 -107.62 17.72
C ARG A 106 -11.68 -107.06 16.74
N THR A 107 -12.07 -107.86 15.74
CA THR A 107 -13.03 -107.46 14.71
C THR A 107 -14.43 -108.02 14.94
N GLY A 108 -14.58 -108.89 15.95
CA GLY A 108 -15.85 -109.46 16.40
C GLY A 108 -15.61 -110.41 17.57
N THR A 109 -16.68 -110.99 18.11
CA THR A 109 -16.57 -112.05 19.12
C THR A 109 -15.74 -113.21 18.57
N ASN A 110 -14.68 -113.62 19.28
CA ASN A 110 -13.80 -114.72 18.90
C ASN A 110 -13.16 -114.53 17.51
N ALA A 111 -13.03 -113.29 17.04
CA ALA A 111 -12.50 -112.97 15.72
C ALA A 111 -11.50 -111.82 15.84
N TRP A 112 -10.25 -112.13 15.51
CA TRP A 112 -9.13 -111.21 15.56
C TRP A 112 -8.51 -111.10 14.20
N SER A 113 -7.93 -109.93 13.90
CA SER A 113 -7.15 -109.73 12.71
C SER A 113 -5.95 -108.87 13.05
N VAL A 114 -4.87 -109.06 12.30
CA VAL A 114 -3.73 -108.15 12.33
C VAL A 114 -4.02 -106.97 11.42
N ARG A 115 -3.78 -105.75 11.91
CA ARG A 115 -3.92 -104.50 11.16
C ARG A 115 -2.57 -103.77 11.10
N THR A 116 -2.45 -102.90 10.11
CA THR A 116 -1.37 -101.92 9.99
C THR A 116 -2.00 -100.53 9.90
N LEU A 117 -1.34 -99.53 10.48
CA LEU A 117 -1.73 -98.14 10.28
C LEU A 117 -1.37 -97.72 8.85
N THR A 118 -2.24 -96.98 8.17
CA THR A 118 -1.96 -96.48 6.82
C THR A 118 -1.91 -94.97 6.86
N ALA A 119 -0.79 -94.39 6.45
CA ALA A 119 -0.68 -92.94 6.33
C ALA A 119 -1.56 -92.45 5.16
N PRO A 120 -2.21 -91.28 5.28
CA PRO A 120 -2.80 -90.60 4.12
C PRO A 120 -1.72 -90.21 3.10
N ALA A 121 -2.14 -89.86 1.87
CA ALA A 121 -1.20 -89.52 0.80
C ALA A 121 -0.29 -88.32 1.10
N ALA A 122 -0.70 -87.41 2.00
CA ALA A 122 0.08 -86.27 2.44
C ALA A 122 -0.25 -85.89 3.90
N GLY A 123 0.66 -85.15 4.54
CA GLY A 123 0.46 -84.50 5.84
C GLY A 123 1.08 -85.22 7.02
N ILE A 124 1.05 -86.56 7.06
CA ILE A 124 1.80 -87.36 8.04
C ILE A 124 2.49 -88.54 7.38
N THR A 125 3.63 -88.94 7.94
CA THR A 125 4.27 -90.23 7.66
C THR A 125 4.22 -91.09 8.91
N ILE A 126 4.06 -92.41 8.71
CA ILE A 126 4.04 -93.38 9.80
C ILE A 126 5.20 -94.35 9.57
N THR A 127 6.18 -94.33 10.47
CA THR A 127 7.27 -95.31 10.51
C THR A 127 6.86 -96.49 11.38
N ASN A 128 7.20 -97.72 10.97
CA ASN A 128 6.80 -98.97 11.61
C ASN A 128 5.27 -99.09 11.84
N PRO A 129 4.42 -98.90 10.80
CA PRO A 129 2.98 -98.78 10.96
C PRO A 129 2.29 -100.04 11.53
N ALA A 130 2.92 -101.21 11.44
CA ALA A 130 2.44 -102.46 12.01
C ALA A 130 3.00 -102.76 13.42
N GLY A 131 3.94 -101.95 13.93
CA GLY A 131 4.59 -102.15 15.23
C GLY A 131 5.59 -103.31 15.30
N ILE A 132 5.83 -104.01 14.19
CA ILE A 132 6.64 -105.25 14.16
C ILE A 132 8.15 -104.95 14.24
N ALA A 133 8.62 -104.00 13.42
CA ALA A 133 10.04 -103.63 13.33
C ALA A 133 10.47 -102.59 14.39
N GLY A 134 9.53 -102.15 15.25
CA GLY A 134 9.73 -101.12 16.28
C GLY A 134 8.42 -100.41 16.60
N ASN A 135 8.44 -99.47 17.57
CA ASN A 135 7.25 -98.69 17.93
C ASN A 135 6.74 -97.88 16.71
N PRO A 136 5.42 -97.81 16.48
CA PRO A 136 4.84 -96.90 15.50
C PRO A 136 5.16 -95.44 15.86
N THR A 137 5.73 -94.69 14.92
CA THR A 137 6.05 -93.26 15.11
C THR A 137 5.36 -92.45 14.02
N LEU A 138 4.64 -91.39 14.42
CA LEU A 138 3.98 -90.45 13.52
C LEU A 138 4.81 -89.18 13.43
N VAL A 139 5.05 -88.69 12.22
CA VAL A 139 5.76 -87.43 11.95
C VAL A 139 4.95 -86.62 10.95
N LEU A 140 4.90 -85.29 11.12
CA LEU A 140 4.32 -84.42 10.10
C LEU A 140 5.12 -84.55 8.79
N ALA A 141 4.44 -84.33 7.66
CA ALA A 141 5.03 -84.43 6.34
C ALA A 141 4.53 -83.28 5.43
N ASN A 142 5.23 -83.05 4.32
CA ASN A 142 4.85 -82.10 3.29
C ASN A 142 4.69 -80.67 3.84
N ASP A 143 3.69 -79.94 3.33
CA ASP A 143 3.30 -78.60 3.79
C ASP A 143 3.17 -78.48 5.33
N LEU A 144 2.71 -79.51 6.04
CA LEU A 144 2.55 -79.46 7.50
C LEU A 144 3.90 -79.50 8.24
N ALA A 145 4.83 -80.33 7.77
CA ALA A 145 6.20 -80.33 8.31
C ALA A 145 6.92 -79.01 8.01
N ALA A 146 6.73 -78.47 6.80
CA ALA A 146 7.33 -77.20 6.39
C ALA A 146 6.82 -76.02 7.23
N LEU A 147 5.54 -76.03 7.60
CA LEU A 147 4.94 -74.99 8.44
C LEU A 147 5.36 -75.12 9.91
N GLU A 148 5.40 -76.34 10.46
CA GLU A 148 5.88 -76.61 11.83
C GLU A 148 7.36 -76.19 11.98
N GLY A 149 8.18 -76.41 10.95
CA GLY A 149 9.60 -76.07 10.96
C GLY A 149 9.93 -74.58 10.89
N LEU A 150 8.93 -73.69 10.83
CA LEU A 150 9.15 -72.24 10.80
C LEU A 150 9.51 -71.72 12.20
N SER A 151 10.66 -71.06 12.31
CA SER A 151 11.18 -70.51 13.57
C SER A 151 10.70 -69.08 13.88
N GLY A 152 9.97 -68.45 12.96
CA GLY A 152 9.49 -67.07 13.08
C GLY A 152 7.98 -66.97 13.27
N THR A 153 7.52 -65.78 13.68
CA THR A 153 6.10 -65.43 13.74
C THR A 153 5.73 -64.52 12.55
N GLY A 154 4.45 -64.45 12.20
CA GLY A 154 3.95 -63.59 11.13
C GLY A 154 2.94 -64.27 10.23
N ILE A 155 2.82 -63.77 9.01
CA ILE A 155 1.89 -64.32 8.03
C ILE A 155 2.59 -65.45 7.28
N ALA A 156 2.09 -66.67 7.48
CA ALA A 156 2.56 -67.86 6.77
C ALA A 156 2.09 -67.84 5.32
N ARG A 157 3.02 -68.08 4.40
CA ARG A 157 2.78 -68.11 2.96
C ARG A 157 3.34 -69.39 2.39
N ARG A 158 2.54 -70.06 1.57
CA ARG A 158 3.03 -71.16 0.74
C ARG A 158 3.83 -70.58 -0.42
N THR A 159 5.13 -70.80 -0.40
CA THR A 159 6.06 -70.28 -1.42
C THR A 159 6.41 -71.31 -2.49
N GLY A 160 6.00 -72.56 -2.27
CA GLY A 160 6.11 -73.67 -3.22
C GLY A 160 5.42 -74.92 -2.68
N THR A 161 5.51 -76.03 -3.40
CA THR A 161 5.09 -77.34 -2.86
C THR A 161 5.96 -77.68 -1.65
N ASP A 162 5.33 -77.96 -0.51
CA ASP A 162 6.00 -78.33 0.75
C ASP A 162 7.00 -77.27 1.24
N ALA A 163 6.79 -76.01 0.84
CA ALA A 163 7.65 -74.90 1.20
C ALA A 163 6.81 -73.72 1.66
N TRP A 164 7.09 -73.27 2.88
CA TRP A 164 6.42 -72.15 3.51
C TRP A 164 7.45 -71.15 4.02
N SER A 165 7.06 -69.89 4.11
CA SER A 165 7.81 -68.86 4.81
C SER A 165 6.87 -68.00 5.64
N VAL A 166 7.42 -67.41 6.69
CA VAL A 166 6.73 -66.38 7.49
C VAL A 166 7.34 -65.02 7.19
N GLY A 167 6.49 -64.04 6.95
CA GLY A 167 6.88 -62.66 6.76
C GLY A 167 5.95 -61.72 7.49
N THR A 168 6.49 -60.63 8.00
CA THR A 168 5.72 -59.57 8.69
C THR A 168 5.20 -58.51 7.72
N ALA A 169 5.82 -58.37 6.56
CA ALA A 169 5.38 -57.45 5.50
C ALA A 169 4.46 -58.18 4.50
N VAL A 170 3.48 -57.44 3.96
CA VAL A 170 2.69 -57.83 2.79
C VAL A 170 3.28 -57.09 1.59
N ALA A 171 3.73 -57.81 0.56
CA ALA A 171 4.30 -57.18 -0.62
C ALA A 171 3.20 -56.51 -1.45
N ASN A 172 3.54 -55.45 -2.20
CA ASN A 172 2.55 -54.75 -3.02
C ASN A 172 1.83 -55.65 -4.03
N SER A 173 2.49 -56.71 -4.52
CA SER A 173 1.91 -57.71 -5.42
C SER A 173 0.85 -58.61 -4.75
N GLU A 174 0.83 -58.66 -3.42
CA GLU A 174 -0.13 -59.41 -2.61
C GLU A 174 -1.32 -58.55 -2.16
N LEU A 175 -1.22 -57.22 -2.32
CA LEU A 175 -2.32 -56.28 -2.04
C LEU A 175 -3.41 -56.40 -3.13
N ALA A 176 -4.63 -55.97 -2.80
CA ALA A 176 -5.72 -55.91 -3.77
C ALA A 176 -5.38 -54.95 -4.93
N THR A 177 -5.56 -55.40 -6.17
CA THR A 177 -5.41 -54.57 -7.37
C THR A 177 -6.28 -53.32 -7.26
N MET A 178 -5.71 -52.18 -7.64
CA MET A 178 -6.42 -50.90 -7.74
C MET A 178 -6.47 -50.48 -9.20
N LEU A 179 -7.59 -49.88 -9.61
CA LEU A 179 -7.66 -49.20 -10.90
C LEU A 179 -6.69 -48.01 -10.93
N ASN A 180 -6.24 -47.64 -12.14
CA ASN A 180 -5.36 -46.48 -12.31
C ASN A 180 -5.99 -45.22 -11.68
N ASN A 181 -5.18 -44.45 -10.95
CA ASN A 181 -5.58 -43.21 -10.29
C ASN A 181 -6.73 -43.37 -9.27
N THR A 182 -6.76 -44.50 -8.55
CA THR A 182 -7.70 -44.74 -7.44
C THR A 182 -6.98 -44.94 -6.11
N PHE A 183 -7.71 -44.78 -5.01
CA PHE A 183 -7.19 -44.83 -3.65
C PHE A 183 -8.06 -45.78 -2.80
N LYS A 184 -7.47 -46.64 -1.97
CA LYS A 184 -8.25 -47.43 -0.99
C LYS A 184 -8.82 -46.51 0.08
N GLY A 185 -10.14 -46.53 0.27
CA GLY A 185 -10.78 -45.76 1.34
C GLY A 185 -12.27 -46.05 1.49
N ASN A 186 -12.96 -45.20 2.24
CA ASN A 186 -14.41 -45.29 2.45
C ASN A 186 -15.01 -43.88 2.56
N VAL A 187 -15.93 -43.54 1.65
CA VAL A 187 -16.64 -42.24 1.60
C VAL A 187 -18.14 -42.37 1.88
N SER A 188 -18.58 -43.51 2.43
CA SER A 188 -20.02 -43.78 2.68
C SER A 188 -20.59 -43.03 3.88
N GLY A 189 -19.78 -42.29 4.65
CA GLY A 189 -20.20 -41.57 5.85
C GLY A 189 -20.48 -42.47 7.06
N SER A 190 -20.25 -43.78 6.95
CA SER A 190 -20.37 -44.77 8.03
C SER A 190 -19.28 -45.84 7.91
N THR A 191 -19.20 -46.75 8.86
CA THR A 191 -18.27 -47.89 8.82
C THR A 191 -18.65 -48.83 7.66
N ALA A 192 -17.71 -49.05 6.73
CA ALA A 192 -17.86 -49.94 5.60
C ALA A 192 -16.51 -50.57 5.22
N VAL A 193 -16.54 -51.62 4.40
CA VAL A 193 -15.33 -52.22 3.82
C VAL A 193 -14.63 -51.22 2.88
N PRO A 194 -13.28 -51.13 2.88
CA PRO A 194 -12.56 -50.25 1.96
C PRO A 194 -12.83 -50.60 0.49
N SER A 195 -13.05 -49.58 -0.34
CA SER A 195 -13.23 -49.69 -1.80
C SER A 195 -12.24 -48.79 -2.54
N ASP A 196 -12.14 -48.97 -3.86
CA ASP A 196 -11.36 -48.07 -4.73
C ASP A 196 -12.15 -46.79 -4.96
N LEU A 197 -11.64 -45.70 -4.40
CA LEU A 197 -12.18 -44.36 -4.57
C LEU A 197 -11.52 -43.68 -5.76
N THR A 198 -12.34 -43.03 -6.59
CA THR A 198 -11.87 -42.12 -7.62
C THR A 198 -11.31 -40.83 -7.00
N ALA A 199 -10.43 -40.13 -7.72
CA ALA A 199 -9.94 -38.81 -7.30
C ALA A 199 -11.10 -37.85 -6.97
N ALA A 200 -12.20 -37.86 -7.76
CA ALA A 200 -13.37 -37.02 -7.51
C ALA A 200 -14.06 -37.33 -6.17
N GLN A 201 -14.19 -38.61 -5.81
CA GLN A 201 -14.76 -39.02 -4.51
C GLN A 201 -13.87 -38.59 -3.34
N VAL A 202 -12.55 -38.65 -3.50
CA VAL A 202 -11.61 -38.16 -2.48
C VAL A 202 -11.66 -36.64 -2.36
N THR A 203 -11.72 -35.91 -3.48
CA THR A 203 -11.88 -34.45 -3.49
C THR A 203 -13.19 -34.04 -2.80
N ALA A 204 -14.30 -34.73 -3.05
CA ALA A 204 -15.58 -34.44 -2.43
C ALA A 204 -15.61 -34.72 -0.91
N ALA A 205 -14.75 -35.60 -0.41
CA ALA A 205 -14.67 -35.93 1.01
C ALA A 205 -13.94 -34.84 1.85
N LEU A 206 -13.18 -33.95 1.20
CA LEU A 206 -12.49 -32.86 1.87
C LEU A 206 -13.38 -31.61 1.91
N PRO A 207 -13.51 -30.93 3.08
CA PRO A 207 -14.26 -29.69 3.16
C PRO A 207 -13.58 -28.59 2.32
N LEU A 208 -14.29 -27.49 2.05
CA LEU A 208 -13.66 -26.27 1.53
C LEU A 208 -12.81 -25.60 2.60
N VAL A 209 -11.79 -24.84 2.18
CA VAL A 209 -10.95 -24.06 3.09
C VAL A 209 -11.77 -22.96 3.74
N THR A 210 -11.74 -22.91 5.06
CA THR A 210 -12.37 -21.87 5.87
C THR A 210 -11.45 -21.54 7.06
N THR A 211 -11.84 -20.58 7.89
CA THR A 211 -11.09 -20.23 9.11
C THR A 211 -11.03 -21.39 10.10
N SER A 212 -11.95 -22.35 9.99
CA SER A 212 -12.06 -23.51 10.90
C SER A 212 -11.66 -24.83 10.26
N ALA A 213 -11.42 -24.88 8.94
CA ALA A 213 -11.10 -26.10 8.20
C ALA A 213 -9.98 -25.89 7.17
N LYS A 214 -8.95 -26.74 7.23
CA LYS A 214 -7.87 -26.81 6.23
C LYS A 214 -8.35 -27.63 5.03
N GLY A 215 -9.24 -27.05 4.24
CA GLY A 215 -9.92 -27.69 3.12
C GLY A 215 -9.34 -27.39 1.74
N LEU A 216 -10.10 -27.72 0.70
CA LEU A 216 -9.80 -27.38 -0.69
C LEU A 216 -10.17 -25.93 -1.02
N ALA A 217 -9.44 -25.30 -1.94
CA ALA A 217 -9.88 -24.02 -2.51
C ALA A 217 -11.20 -24.24 -3.27
N PRO A 218 -12.23 -23.39 -3.07
CA PRO A 218 -13.42 -23.38 -3.92
C PRO A 218 -13.06 -23.05 -5.36
N THR A 219 -13.89 -23.44 -6.32
CA THR A 219 -13.69 -23.17 -7.75
C THR A 219 -13.37 -21.69 -7.99
N LEU A 220 -12.28 -21.42 -8.71
CA LEU A 220 -11.84 -20.06 -9.02
C LEU A 220 -12.93 -19.33 -9.83
N PRO A 221 -13.25 -18.07 -9.49
CA PRO A 221 -14.33 -17.32 -10.12
C PRO A 221 -13.99 -16.78 -11.53
N ASN A 222 -12.79 -17.06 -12.05
CA ASN A 222 -12.23 -16.46 -13.26
C ASN A 222 -12.28 -14.91 -13.24
N ASP A 223 -12.02 -14.33 -12.06
CA ASP A 223 -12.06 -12.90 -11.81
C ASP A 223 -10.80 -12.51 -11.02
N ALA A 224 -9.90 -11.76 -11.66
CA ALA A 224 -8.61 -11.36 -11.08
C ALA A 224 -8.74 -10.36 -9.93
N THR A 225 -9.94 -9.81 -9.68
CA THR A 225 -10.18 -8.83 -8.61
C THR A 225 -10.60 -9.46 -7.29
N LYS A 226 -10.88 -10.78 -7.27
CA LYS A 226 -11.37 -11.49 -6.10
C LYS A 226 -10.35 -12.47 -5.55
N TYR A 227 -10.23 -12.49 -4.22
CA TYR A 227 -9.28 -13.31 -3.47
C TYR A 227 -10.01 -14.14 -2.44
N LEU A 228 -9.47 -15.31 -2.12
CA LEU A 228 -10.04 -16.18 -1.09
C LEU A 228 -9.86 -15.53 0.29
N ASP A 229 -10.96 -15.21 0.95
CA ASP A 229 -10.97 -14.34 2.14
C ASP A 229 -10.81 -15.08 3.47
N GLY A 230 -10.52 -16.38 3.39
CA GLY A 230 -10.39 -17.25 4.56
C GLY A 230 -11.73 -17.73 5.13
N THR A 231 -12.89 -17.19 4.72
CA THR A 231 -14.21 -17.71 5.13
C THR A 231 -14.71 -18.86 4.24
N GLY A 232 -14.00 -19.13 3.15
CA GLY A 232 -14.42 -20.05 2.09
C GLY A 232 -15.13 -19.35 0.93
N ALA A 233 -15.20 -18.01 0.95
CA ALA A 233 -15.70 -17.19 -0.14
C ALA A 233 -14.57 -16.43 -0.85
N TYR A 234 -14.86 -15.97 -2.06
CA TYR A 234 -14.01 -15.03 -2.79
C TYR A 234 -14.55 -13.62 -2.59
N SER A 235 -13.74 -12.71 -2.04
CA SER A 235 -14.11 -11.30 -1.84
C SER A 235 -13.06 -10.34 -2.39
N ILE A 236 -13.44 -9.06 -2.50
CA ILE A 236 -12.55 -7.98 -2.90
C ILE A 236 -11.89 -7.43 -1.63
N PRO A 237 -10.54 -7.39 -1.55
CA PRO A 237 -9.84 -6.88 -0.38
C PRO A 237 -10.26 -5.44 -0.05
N PRO A 238 -10.53 -5.10 1.22
CA PRO A 238 -10.81 -3.72 1.62
C PRO A 238 -9.54 -2.86 1.46
N GLY A 239 -9.48 -2.07 0.39
CA GLY A 239 -8.38 -1.12 0.18
C GLY A 239 -8.61 0.17 0.97
N GLY A 240 -8.01 0.27 2.16
CA GLY A 240 -7.85 1.52 2.93
C GLY A 240 -6.67 2.36 2.47
N VAL A 241 -6.45 2.50 1.15
CA VAL A 241 -5.37 3.28 0.56
C VAL A 241 -6.01 4.36 -0.31
N THR A 242 -5.58 5.61 -0.16
CA THR A 242 -5.96 6.73 -1.03
C THR A 242 -5.83 6.28 -2.49
N GLN A 243 -6.97 6.17 -3.19
CA GLN A 243 -6.97 5.75 -4.58
C GLN A 243 -6.65 6.95 -5.46
N VAL A 244 -5.71 6.75 -6.38
CA VAL A 244 -5.26 7.78 -7.32
C VAL A 244 -5.85 7.50 -8.69
N TYR A 245 -6.41 8.54 -9.31
CA TYR A 245 -6.99 8.51 -10.64
C TYR A 245 -6.29 9.53 -11.54
N ASP A 246 -6.32 9.31 -12.85
CA ASP A 246 -5.68 10.22 -13.79
C ASP A 246 -6.41 11.56 -13.91
N THR A 247 -7.74 11.53 -13.98
CA THR A 247 -8.57 12.71 -14.24
C THR A 247 -9.90 12.64 -13.51
N ARG A 248 -10.65 13.75 -13.52
CA ARG A 248 -12.03 13.75 -13.00
C ARG A 248 -12.94 12.79 -13.74
N THR A 249 -12.78 12.68 -15.07
CA THR A 249 -13.54 11.74 -15.89
C THR A 249 -13.28 10.29 -15.51
N ALA A 250 -12.03 9.95 -15.14
CA ALA A 250 -11.70 8.61 -14.66
C ALA A 250 -12.42 8.28 -13.33
N VAL A 251 -12.50 9.24 -12.41
CA VAL A 251 -13.30 9.10 -11.17
C VAL A 251 -14.80 8.96 -11.49
N GLN A 252 -15.33 9.77 -12.41
CA GLN A 252 -16.73 9.73 -12.81
C GLN A 252 -17.14 8.39 -13.43
N ALA A 253 -16.21 7.71 -14.11
CA ALA A 253 -16.43 6.39 -14.69
C ALA A 253 -16.20 5.22 -13.71
N ALA A 254 -15.62 5.48 -12.54
CA ALA A 254 -15.23 4.43 -11.60
C ALA A 254 -16.36 4.06 -10.63
N THR A 255 -16.46 2.77 -10.31
CA THR A 255 -17.22 2.26 -9.15
C THR A 255 -16.24 2.15 -7.97
N ILE A 256 -16.42 2.97 -6.93
CA ILE A 256 -15.40 3.13 -5.87
C ILE A 256 -15.85 2.44 -4.58
N PRO A 257 -15.12 1.42 -4.08
CA PRO A 257 -15.53 0.66 -2.90
C PRO A 257 -15.89 1.54 -1.70
N GLY A 258 -16.98 1.20 -1.00
CA GLY A 258 -17.48 1.98 0.15
C GLY A 258 -16.47 2.12 1.31
N SER A 259 -15.43 1.29 1.35
CA SER A 259 -14.32 1.40 2.30
C SER A 259 -13.36 2.56 2.01
N VAL A 260 -13.39 3.13 0.80
CA VAL A 260 -12.53 4.26 0.41
C VAL A 260 -13.13 5.56 0.92
N ASN A 261 -12.38 6.29 1.73
CA ASN A 261 -12.81 7.58 2.31
C ASN A 261 -12.16 8.79 1.64
N GLN A 262 -11.11 8.58 0.83
CA GLN A 262 -10.38 9.63 0.15
C GLN A 262 -9.87 9.14 -1.21
N ILE A 263 -9.90 10.03 -2.20
CA ILE A 263 -9.28 9.83 -3.51
C ILE A 263 -8.43 11.04 -3.90
N GLN A 264 -7.56 10.84 -4.88
CA GLN A 264 -6.79 11.91 -5.52
C GLN A 264 -6.88 11.82 -7.04
N THR A 265 -6.73 12.95 -7.72
CA THR A 265 -6.53 12.99 -9.17
C THR A 265 -5.15 13.55 -9.52
N THR A 266 -4.52 13.07 -10.60
CA THR A 266 -3.24 13.60 -11.11
C THR A 266 -3.42 14.80 -12.04
N GLY A 267 -4.56 14.88 -12.73
CA GLY A 267 -5.01 16.04 -13.51
C GLY A 267 -6.51 16.35 -13.32
N TYR A 268 -6.97 17.45 -13.94
CA TYR A 268 -8.40 17.80 -14.00
C TYR A 268 -9.06 17.12 -15.21
N ALA A 269 -8.63 17.47 -16.42
CA ALA A 269 -9.11 16.95 -17.69
C ALA A 269 -8.11 15.99 -18.34
N THR A 270 -6.81 16.24 -18.20
CA THR A 270 -5.73 15.38 -18.73
C THR A 270 -4.61 15.24 -17.72
N ILE A 271 -3.88 14.12 -17.75
CA ILE A 271 -2.71 13.90 -16.90
C ILE A 271 -1.71 15.04 -17.10
N GLY A 272 -1.26 15.66 -16.00
CA GLY A 272 -0.22 16.70 -16.03
C GLY A 272 -0.71 18.11 -16.34
N ASP A 273 -2.02 18.36 -16.44
CA ASP A 273 -2.57 19.72 -16.61
C ASP A 273 -2.45 20.61 -15.35
N GLY A 274 -1.93 20.06 -14.25
CA GLY A 274 -1.77 20.72 -12.95
C GLY A 274 -3.08 20.92 -12.18
N GLY A 275 -4.20 20.41 -12.69
CA GLY A 275 -5.53 20.47 -12.06
C GLY A 275 -5.87 19.26 -11.19
N GLY A 276 -4.90 18.36 -11.00
CA GLY A 276 -5.01 17.25 -10.06
C GLY A 276 -5.13 17.72 -8.61
N SER A 277 -5.80 16.94 -7.76
CA SER A 277 -5.75 17.19 -6.32
C SER A 277 -4.34 16.93 -5.75
N ILE A 278 -3.62 15.95 -6.30
CA ILE A 278 -2.25 15.60 -5.85
C ILE A 278 -1.24 16.74 -6.03
N ALA A 279 -1.50 17.66 -6.96
CA ALA A 279 -0.63 18.80 -7.25
C ALA A 279 -0.80 19.96 -6.24
N THR A 280 -1.62 19.76 -5.21
CA THR A 280 -1.95 20.77 -4.20
C THR A 280 -2.02 20.11 -2.82
N ASP A 281 -2.13 20.92 -1.76
CA ASP A 281 -2.48 20.44 -0.41
C ASP A 281 -3.96 20.03 -0.27
N ALA A 282 -4.67 19.84 -1.39
CA ALA A 282 -6.06 19.43 -1.41
C ALA A 282 -6.26 17.98 -1.85
N VAL A 283 -7.30 17.36 -1.30
CA VAL A 283 -7.67 15.95 -1.52
C VAL A 283 -9.18 15.85 -1.67
N TYR A 284 -9.69 14.81 -2.30
CA TYR A 284 -11.13 14.58 -2.36
C TYR A 284 -11.56 13.62 -1.25
N LYS A 285 -12.44 14.04 -0.34
CA LYS A 285 -13.05 13.17 0.69
C LYS A 285 -14.43 12.70 0.27
N ARG A 286 -14.84 11.51 0.69
CA ARG A 286 -16.22 11.04 0.48
C ARG A 286 -17.20 11.89 1.30
N VAL A 287 -18.34 12.27 0.72
CA VAL A 287 -19.43 12.99 1.38
C VAL A 287 -20.79 12.34 1.10
N GLY A 288 -21.73 12.47 2.04
CA GLY A 288 -23.02 11.77 2.00
C GLY A 288 -24.11 12.44 1.14
N SER A 289 -23.87 13.65 0.65
CA SER A 289 -24.83 14.42 -0.15
C SER A 289 -24.11 15.30 -1.17
N LEU A 290 -24.84 15.72 -2.21
CA LEU A 290 -24.35 16.62 -3.25
C LEU A 290 -23.89 17.96 -2.65
N PRO A 291 -22.62 18.36 -2.83
CA PRO A 291 -22.14 19.67 -2.39
C PRO A 291 -22.74 20.82 -3.21
N GLY A 292 -23.06 21.94 -2.55
CA GLY A 292 -23.62 23.16 -3.17
C GLY A 292 -22.61 24.03 -3.93
N HIS A 293 -21.53 23.44 -4.45
CA HIS A 293 -20.45 24.13 -5.16
C HIS A 293 -19.85 23.20 -6.22
N SER A 294 -18.97 23.65 -7.12
CA SER A 294 -18.39 22.79 -8.17
C SER A 294 -17.10 22.02 -7.76
N GLY A 295 -16.60 22.23 -6.55
CA GLY A 295 -15.42 21.53 -6.00
C GLY A 295 -15.66 20.09 -5.57
N TYR A 296 -16.47 19.32 -6.31
CA TYR A 296 -16.72 17.89 -6.04
C TYR A 296 -16.69 17.07 -7.34
N ILE A 297 -16.53 15.76 -7.22
CA ILE A 297 -16.72 14.77 -8.30
C ILE A 297 -17.73 13.73 -7.83
N GLN A 298 -18.62 13.27 -8.71
CA GLN A 298 -19.48 12.12 -8.43
C GLN A 298 -18.96 10.91 -9.21
N SER A 299 -18.73 9.78 -8.53
CA SER A 299 -18.33 8.51 -9.17
C SER A 299 -19.53 7.75 -9.74
N ALA A 300 -19.30 6.72 -10.57
CA ALA A 300 -20.36 5.99 -11.27
C ALA A 300 -21.34 5.25 -10.33
N ASP A 301 -20.89 4.93 -9.12
CA ASP A 301 -21.69 4.37 -8.02
C ASP A 301 -22.59 5.41 -7.32
N GLY A 302 -22.58 6.67 -7.77
CA GLY A 302 -23.36 7.77 -7.22
C GLY A 302 -22.73 8.45 -6.00
N ALA A 303 -21.56 8.00 -5.53
CA ALA A 303 -20.90 8.60 -4.39
C ALA A 303 -20.28 9.98 -4.72
N TYR A 304 -20.34 10.90 -3.76
CA TYR A 304 -19.80 12.25 -3.90
C TYR A 304 -18.44 12.38 -3.22
N TRP A 305 -17.52 13.06 -3.90
CA TRP A 305 -16.15 13.28 -3.49
C TRP A 305 -15.87 14.78 -3.50
N GLU A 306 -15.69 15.38 -2.32
CA GLU A 306 -15.56 16.82 -2.13
C GLU A 306 -14.09 17.21 -1.92
N LEU A 307 -13.59 18.25 -2.60
CA LEU A 307 -12.27 18.81 -2.31
C LEU A 307 -12.17 19.26 -0.85
N THR A 308 -11.00 19.13 -0.28
CA THR A 308 -10.68 19.56 1.09
C THR A 308 -9.22 19.99 1.13
N GLY A 309 -8.93 21.13 1.74
CA GLY A 309 -7.57 21.62 1.92
C GLY A 309 -7.54 23.10 2.30
N PRO A 310 -6.45 23.60 2.89
CA PRO A 310 -6.27 25.01 3.23
C PRO A 310 -6.03 25.89 1.99
N TRP A 311 -5.69 25.27 0.86
CA TRP A 311 -5.46 25.91 -0.43
C TRP A 311 -6.07 25.06 -1.53
N VAL A 312 -6.79 25.70 -2.45
CA VAL A 312 -7.26 25.06 -3.69
C VAL A 312 -6.79 25.84 -4.90
N SER A 313 -6.38 25.12 -5.95
CA SER A 313 -5.94 25.73 -7.19
C SER A 313 -7.11 25.94 -8.14
N VAL A 314 -7.12 27.07 -8.86
CA VAL A 314 -8.07 27.31 -9.95
C VAL A 314 -8.04 26.21 -11.03
N ARG A 315 -6.91 25.52 -11.21
CA ARG A 315 -6.79 24.38 -12.14
C ARG A 315 -7.68 23.20 -11.74
N GLN A 316 -7.97 23.04 -10.46
CA GLN A 316 -8.87 21.98 -9.93
C GLN A 316 -10.35 22.24 -10.25
N PHE A 317 -10.65 23.43 -10.79
CA PHE A 317 -11.96 23.82 -11.30
C PHE A 317 -11.98 23.92 -12.82
N GLY A 318 -10.89 23.50 -13.48
CA GLY A 318 -10.76 23.48 -14.94
C GLY A 318 -10.21 24.77 -15.54
N ALA A 319 -9.62 25.67 -14.74
CA ALA A 319 -8.97 26.85 -15.29
C ALA A 319 -7.70 26.45 -16.06
N VAL A 320 -7.56 26.96 -17.28
CA VAL A 320 -6.41 26.69 -18.15
C VAL A 320 -5.68 28.00 -18.40
N ALA A 321 -4.36 27.99 -18.24
CA ALA A 321 -3.51 29.13 -18.61
C ALA A 321 -3.33 29.17 -20.14
N ALA A 322 -3.10 30.35 -20.69
CA ALA A 322 -2.76 30.55 -22.09
C ALA A 322 -1.54 29.71 -22.49
N VAL A 323 -1.58 29.16 -23.70
CA VAL A 323 -0.53 28.29 -24.27
C VAL A 323 0.05 28.87 -25.56
N ALA A 324 -0.67 29.78 -26.23
CA ALA A 324 -0.24 30.34 -27.51
C ALA A 324 -0.46 31.86 -27.59
N ASN A 325 -1.70 32.32 -27.45
CA ASN A 325 -2.03 33.73 -27.63
C ASN A 325 -3.09 34.20 -26.63
N ILE A 326 -2.69 35.10 -25.74
CA ILE A 326 -3.52 35.62 -24.65
C ILE A 326 -4.82 36.30 -25.12
N ASP A 327 -4.84 36.83 -26.35
CA ASP A 327 -6.01 37.50 -26.92
C ASP A 327 -7.02 36.54 -27.52
N THR A 328 -6.62 35.33 -27.94
CA THR A 328 -7.49 34.35 -28.62
C THR A 328 -7.68 33.05 -27.88
N ASP A 329 -6.83 32.76 -26.89
CA ASP A 329 -6.92 31.55 -26.07
C ASP A 329 -8.23 31.58 -25.23
N PRO A 330 -8.82 30.39 -24.93
CA PRO A 330 -10.09 30.29 -24.24
C PRO A 330 -10.14 31.02 -22.89
N ASP A 331 -11.28 31.64 -22.58
CA ASP A 331 -11.55 32.24 -21.28
C ASP A 331 -11.45 31.21 -20.13
N CYS A 332 -10.83 31.60 -19.03
CA CYS A 332 -10.78 30.81 -17.79
C CYS A 332 -11.52 31.47 -16.62
N ALA A 333 -12.15 32.63 -16.81
CA ALA A 333 -12.84 33.36 -15.74
C ALA A 333 -13.98 32.54 -15.12
N ALA A 334 -14.72 31.76 -15.92
CA ALA A 334 -15.76 30.87 -15.40
C ALA A 334 -15.22 29.86 -14.38
N ALA A 335 -14.10 29.19 -14.69
CA ALA A 335 -13.48 28.21 -13.81
C ALA A 335 -12.91 28.87 -12.53
N ILE A 336 -12.29 30.04 -12.66
CA ILE A 336 -11.81 30.82 -11.51
C ILE A 336 -12.99 31.24 -10.62
N ASN A 337 -14.12 31.63 -11.20
CA ASN A 337 -15.34 31.97 -10.46
C ASN A 337 -15.95 30.76 -9.74
N LEU A 338 -15.88 29.55 -10.31
CA LEU A 338 -16.25 28.32 -9.62
C LEU A 338 -15.34 28.05 -8.42
N CYS A 339 -14.03 28.28 -8.58
CA CYS A 339 -13.07 28.20 -7.48
C CYS A 339 -13.39 29.25 -6.40
N MET A 340 -13.73 30.48 -6.79
CA MET A 340 -14.09 31.57 -5.88
C MET A 340 -15.35 31.24 -5.07
N ALA A 341 -16.38 30.70 -5.72
CA ALA A 341 -17.60 30.26 -5.06
C ALA A 341 -17.32 29.15 -4.04
N TYR A 342 -16.44 28.20 -4.37
CA TYR A 342 -15.99 27.19 -3.43
C TYR A 342 -15.23 27.80 -2.24
N CYS A 343 -14.25 28.68 -2.49
CA CYS A 343 -13.47 29.36 -1.45
C CYS A 343 -14.35 30.19 -0.51
N ASN A 344 -15.36 30.88 -1.05
CA ASN A 344 -16.33 31.64 -0.28
C ASN A 344 -17.18 30.74 0.62
N LEU A 345 -17.68 29.61 0.09
CA LEU A 345 -18.54 28.70 0.85
C LEU A 345 -17.76 27.89 1.89
N LYS A 346 -16.52 27.51 1.58
CA LYS A 346 -15.65 26.68 2.44
C LYS A 346 -14.68 27.48 3.29
N GLN A 347 -14.62 28.79 3.11
CA GLN A 347 -13.72 29.70 3.83
C GLN A 347 -12.25 29.25 3.71
N THR A 348 -11.83 28.95 2.48
CA THR A 348 -10.47 28.50 2.17
C THR A 348 -9.79 29.40 1.15
N ASN A 349 -8.49 29.24 0.97
CA ASN A 349 -7.67 30.12 0.14
C ASN A 349 -7.58 29.63 -1.30
N MET A 350 -7.42 30.58 -2.22
CA MET A 350 -7.30 30.35 -3.64
C MET A 350 -5.85 30.49 -4.09
N LEU A 351 -5.36 29.50 -4.81
CA LEU A 351 -4.10 29.54 -5.54
C LEU A 351 -4.37 29.71 -7.04
N ILE A 352 -3.79 30.75 -7.62
CA ILE A 352 -3.67 30.93 -9.07
C ILE A 352 -2.21 30.62 -9.42
N PRO A 353 -1.89 29.43 -9.98
CA PRO A 353 -0.51 29.06 -10.26
C PRO A 353 0.16 30.00 -11.28
N SER A 354 1.48 29.90 -11.38
CA SER A 354 2.26 30.57 -12.43
C SER A 354 1.68 30.30 -13.82
N GLY A 355 1.68 31.33 -14.66
CA GLY A 355 1.08 31.29 -15.98
C GLY A 355 0.28 32.56 -16.30
N GLN A 356 -0.09 32.66 -17.57
CA GLN A 356 -0.91 33.76 -18.08
C GLN A 356 -2.36 33.29 -18.18
N TRP A 357 -3.29 34.04 -17.60
CA TRP A 357 -4.68 33.60 -17.43
C TRP A 357 -5.62 34.54 -18.20
N PRO A 358 -6.14 34.12 -19.38
CA PRO A 358 -7.07 34.93 -20.17
C PRO A 358 -8.45 34.99 -19.51
N LEU A 359 -8.94 36.20 -19.29
CA LEU A 359 -10.24 36.49 -18.69
C LEU A 359 -11.07 37.36 -19.63
N ASP A 360 -12.30 36.94 -19.91
CA ASP A 360 -13.29 37.72 -20.67
C ASP A 360 -14.41 38.27 -19.78
N SER A 361 -14.41 37.90 -18.49
CA SER A 361 -15.30 38.44 -17.46
C SER A 361 -14.56 38.72 -16.15
N ALA A 362 -15.13 39.56 -15.29
CA ALA A 362 -14.57 39.83 -13.95
C ALA A 362 -14.53 38.58 -13.08
N ILE A 363 -13.51 38.50 -12.22
CA ILE A 363 -13.51 37.56 -11.10
C ILE A 363 -14.48 38.10 -10.04
N THR A 364 -15.39 37.24 -9.59
CA THR A 364 -16.36 37.53 -8.54
C THR A 364 -15.66 37.95 -7.25
N SER A 365 -16.21 38.96 -6.58
CA SER A 365 -15.66 39.41 -5.29
C SER A 365 -15.73 38.27 -4.26
N PRO A 366 -14.71 38.11 -3.42
CA PRO A 366 -14.85 37.28 -2.24
C PRO A 366 -15.93 37.84 -1.33
N THR A 367 -16.67 36.94 -0.69
CA THR A 367 -17.71 37.22 0.32
C THR A 367 -17.26 36.82 1.72
N PHE A 368 -15.97 36.53 1.87
CA PHE A 368 -15.31 36.19 3.13
C PHE A 368 -13.84 36.61 3.04
N ILE A 369 -13.17 36.74 4.19
CA ILE A 369 -11.74 37.08 4.22
C ILE A 369 -10.95 35.84 3.77
N ILE A 370 -10.53 35.83 2.51
CA ILE A 370 -9.68 34.77 1.93
C ILE A 370 -8.34 35.33 1.47
N HIS A 371 -7.36 34.45 1.27
CA HIS A 371 -6.13 34.76 0.55
C HIS A 371 -6.25 34.27 -0.90
N ILE A 372 -6.06 35.18 -1.86
CA ILE A 372 -5.87 34.89 -3.27
C ILE A 372 -4.38 35.06 -3.57
N SER A 373 -3.67 33.95 -3.76
CA SER A 373 -2.23 33.97 -4.01
C SER A 373 -1.94 33.57 -5.46
N GLY A 374 -1.10 34.37 -6.11
CA GLY A 374 -0.35 33.94 -7.28
C GLY A 374 0.89 33.14 -6.89
N SER A 375 1.71 32.86 -7.89
CA SER A 375 3.07 32.36 -7.78
C SER A 375 3.99 33.13 -8.74
N GLN A 376 5.21 33.43 -8.28
CA GLN A 376 6.21 34.09 -9.12
C GLN A 376 6.87 33.13 -10.13
N GLY A 377 6.93 31.82 -9.83
CA GLY A 377 7.47 30.76 -10.69
C GLY A 377 8.93 30.96 -11.17
N ASP A 378 9.60 29.90 -11.61
CA ASP A 378 11.00 29.99 -12.12
C ASP A 378 11.10 30.45 -13.60
N GLY A 379 10.07 31.10 -14.15
CA GLY A 379 10.10 31.53 -15.56
C GLY A 379 8.92 32.34 -16.10
N GLN A 380 7.75 32.28 -15.47
CA GLN A 380 6.60 33.14 -15.77
C GLN A 380 5.79 33.40 -14.49
N PRO A 381 5.56 34.67 -14.09
CA PRO A 381 4.72 34.98 -12.95
C PRO A 381 3.25 34.68 -13.25
N THR A 382 2.42 34.74 -12.22
CA THR A 382 0.96 34.69 -12.37
C THR A 382 0.48 36.02 -12.93
N VAL A 383 -0.05 36.02 -14.16
CA VAL A 383 -0.57 37.21 -14.82
C VAL A 383 -2.02 37.01 -15.23
N LEU A 384 -2.92 37.88 -14.76
CA LEU A 384 -4.32 37.89 -15.16
C LEU A 384 -4.50 38.90 -16.30
N TYR A 385 -4.94 38.42 -17.46
CA TYR A 385 -5.18 39.24 -18.65
C TYR A 385 -6.67 39.36 -18.90
N LYS A 386 -7.23 40.54 -18.65
CA LYS A 386 -8.67 40.76 -18.85
C LYS A 386 -8.97 41.52 -20.15
N ARG A 387 -9.99 41.07 -20.89
CA ARG A 387 -10.67 41.90 -21.90
C ARG A 387 -11.72 42.76 -21.21
N TYR A 388 -11.53 44.08 -21.20
CA TYR A 388 -12.56 44.99 -20.70
C TYR A 388 -13.56 45.34 -21.79
N VAL A 389 -14.70 44.64 -21.78
CA VAL A 389 -15.86 44.90 -22.65
C VAL A 389 -17.09 45.34 -21.84
N GLU A 390 -16.97 45.38 -20.50
CA GLU A 390 -18.09 45.62 -19.58
C GLU A 390 -18.35 47.12 -19.35
N ALA A 391 -19.61 47.50 -19.14
CA ALA A 391 -20.05 48.89 -18.97
C ALA A 391 -19.58 49.58 -17.67
N SER A 392 -19.13 48.80 -16.68
CA SER A 392 -18.73 49.35 -15.37
C SER A 392 -17.32 49.93 -15.42
N SER A 393 -17.22 51.26 -15.36
CA SER A 393 -15.98 51.99 -15.57
C SER A 393 -14.91 51.79 -14.50
N ASN A 394 -15.23 51.19 -13.35
CA ASN A 394 -14.38 51.21 -12.16
C ASN A 394 -14.11 49.81 -11.55
N LEU A 395 -14.66 48.74 -12.13
CA LEU A 395 -14.44 47.38 -11.61
C LEU A 395 -13.08 46.83 -12.05
N GLY A 396 -12.39 46.24 -11.08
CA GLY A 396 -11.12 45.54 -11.19
C GLY A 396 -11.18 44.23 -11.97
N ILE A 397 -10.01 43.69 -12.36
CA ILE A 397 -9.90 42.27 -12.75
C ILE A 397 -10.30 41.40 -11.56
N ILE A 398 -9.72 41.75 -10.41
CA ILE A 398 -10.19 41.38 -9.08
C ILE A 398 -10.79 42.64 -8.47
N SER A 399 -12.07 42.54 -8.09
CA SER A 399 -12.77 43.60 -7.38
C SER A 399 -13.17 43.10 -6.01
N LEU A 400 -12.70 43.76 -4.96
CA LEU A 400 -13.05 43.43 -3.57
C LEU A 400 -14.18 44.30 -3.05
N GLY A 401 -15.11 43.67 -2.33
CA GLY A 401 -16.18 44.33 -1.59
C GLY A 401 -15.86 44.54 -0.11
N ALA A 402 -16.92 44.60 0.70
CA ALA A 402 -16.89 44.84 2.15
C ALA A 402 -16.01 43.88 2.95
N TRP A 403 -15.85 42.63 2.51
CA TRP A 403 -15.08 41.62 3.23
C TRP A 403 -13.55 41.77 3.06
N GLY A 404 -13.08 42.55 2.09
CA GLY A 404 -11.65 42.60 1.77
C GLY A 404 -11.07 41.23 1.37
N ALA A 405 -9.75 41.17 1.23
CA ALA A 405 -8.97 39.96 0.99
C ALA A 405 -7.48 40.26 1.14
N THR A 406 -6.69 39.20 1.31
CA THR A 406 -5.26 39.28 0.99
C THR A 406 -5.08 38.84 -0.45
N VAL A 407 -4.44 39.67 -1.27
CA VAL A 407 -4.05 39.33 -2.64
C VAL A 407 -2.54 39.48 -2.74
N SER A 408 -1.85 38.43 -3.20
CA SER A 408 -0.40 38.48 -3.33
C SER A 408 0.13 37.83 -4.59
N ASP A 409 1.29 38.30 -5.05
CA ASP A 409 2.10 37.67 -6.10
C ASP A 409 1.38 37.52 -7.45
N ILE A 410 0.50 38.47 -7.76
CA ILE A 410 -0.30 38.50 -8.99
C ILE A 410 0.04 39.77 -9.78
N GLN A 411 0.20 39.59 -11.09
CA GLN A 411 0.28 40.66 -12.05
C GLN A 411 -1.05 40.81 -12.79
N PHE A 412 -1.41 42.04 -13.14
CA PHE A 412 -2.63 42.39 -13.84
C PHE A 412 -2.26 43.10 -15.15
N ALA A 413 -2.85 42.64 -16.25
CA ALA A 413 -2.65 43.18 -17.59
C ALA A 413 -3.97 43.22 -18.35
N ALA A 414 -4.03 44.05 -19.39
CA ALA A 414 -5.19 44.14 -20.27
C ALA A 414 -4.92 43.38 -21.57
N LYS A 415 -5.95 42.74 -22.12
CA LYS A 415 -5.92 42.19 -23.49
C LYS A 415 -5.98 43.33 -24.52
N THR A 416 -5.54 43.07 -25.74
CA THR A 416 -5.57 44.05 -26.83
C THR A 416 -7.00 44.54 -27.09
N GLY A 417 -7.19 45.85 -27.25
CA GLY A 417 -8.50 46.46 -27.52
C GLY A 417 -9.44 46.58 -26.30
N SER A 418 -8.93 46.35 -25.09
CA SER A 418 -9.66 46.60 -23.85
C SER A 418 -9.89 48.10 -23.63
N SER A 419 -11.02 48.47 -23.03
CA SER A 419 -11.26 49.84 -22.56
C SER A 419 -12.21 49.86 -21.36
N GLY A 420 -11.91 50.67 -20.34
CA GLY A 420 -12.75 50.84 -19.15
C GLY A 420 -12.33 49.96 -17.95
N GLY A 421 -13.03 50.07 -16.82
CA GLY A 421 -12.71 49.32 -15.60
C GLY A 421 -11.41 49.76 -14.91
N SER A 422 -10.84 48.90 -14.07
CA SER A 422 -9.57 49.14 -13.38
C SER A 422 -8.71 47.88 -13.30
N GLY A 423 -7.40 47.94 -13.14
CA GLY A 423 -6.58 46.74 -12.99
C GLY A 423 -6.95 45.96 -11.72
N PHE A 424 -6.93 46.65 -10.59
CA PHE A 424 -7.43 46.18 -9.31
C PHE A 424 -8.41 47.20 -8.71
N SER A 425 -9.49 46.73 -8.10
CA SER A 425 -10.40 47.62 -7.36
C SER A 425 -10.80 47.09 -6.00
N ALA A 426 -11.04 48.00 -5.07
CA ALA A 426 -11.68 47.72 -3.79
C ALA A 426 -12.78 48.76 -3.58
N ILE A 427 -14.04 48.33 -3.68
CA ILE A 427 -15.20 49.22 -3.68
C ILE A 427 -16.11 48.80 -2.54
N LEU A 428 -16.31 49.70 -1.59
CA LEU A 428 -17.21 49.42 -0.47
C LEU A 428 -18.67 49.56 -0.95
N PRO A 429 -19.49 48.51 -0.90
CA PRO A 429 -20.88 48.61 -1.32
C PRO A 429 -21.69 49.49 -0.35
N ASN A 430 -22.83 49.98 -0.81
CA ASN A 430 -23.72 50.78 0.03
C ASN A 430 -24.24 49.98 1.23
N ASN A 431 -24.26 50.58 2.42
CA ASN A 431 -24.65 49.96 3.70
C ASN A 431 -23.79 48.76 4.13
N ALA A 432 -22.50 48.75 3.77
CA ALA A 432 -21.58 47.72 4.23
C ALA A 432 -21.38 47.76 5.76
N ALA A 433 -21.82 46.71 6.47
CA ALA A 433 -21.72 46.59 7.92
C ALA A 433 -20.34 46.16 8.44
N ASN A 434 -19.57 45.45 7.60
CA ASN A 434 -18.23 44.95 7.92
C ASN A 434 -17.23 45.54 6.93
N ILE A 435 -16.05 45.95 7.41
CA ILE A 435 -14.91 46.27 6.55
C ILE A 435 -13.80 45.28 6.92
N GLY A 436 -13.65 44.22 6.13
CA GLY A 436 -12.50 43.34 6.28
C GLY A 436 -11.23 43.99 5.76
N ILE A 437 -10.09 43.35 5.98
CA ILE A 437 -8.77 43.94 5.72
C ILE A 437 -8.43 43.78 4.23
N LEU A 438 -8.06 44.88 3.58
CA LEU A 438 -7.41 44.84 2.27
C LEU A 438 -5.91 44.71 2.46
N ARG A 439 -5.31 43.66 1.91
CA ARG A 439 -3.85 43.48 1.88
C ARG A 439 -3.40 43.16 0.46
N LEU A 440 -2.64 44.05 -0.15
CA LEU A 440 -1.95 43.82 -1.43
C LEU A 440 -0.46 43.64 -1.15
N ARG A 441 0.12 42.53 -1.62
CA ARG A 441 1.54 42.23 -1.46
C ARG A 441 2.14 41.77 -2.78
N ASN A 442 3.25 42.37 -3.21
CA ASN A 442 3.93 41.99 -4.46
C ASN A 442 2.98 42.04 -5.67
N ILE A 443 2.18 43.11 -5.77
CA ILE A 443 1.21 43.29 -6.84
C ILE A 443 1.81 44.16 -7.94
N TYR A 444 1.61 43.76 -9.19
CA TYR A 444 2.05 44.53 -10.35
C TYR A 444 0.87 44.77 -11.28
N VAL A 445 0.51 46.02 -11.54
CA VAL A 445 -0.59 46.36 -12.46
C VAL A 445 -0.04 47.14 -13.64
N SER A 446 -0.07 46.55 -14.83
CA SER A 446 0.38 47.16 -16.09
C SER A 446 -0.66 46.91 -17.17
N CYS A 447 -1.79 47.58 -17.04
CA CYS A 447 -2.91 47.49 -17.95
C CYS A 447 -2.89 48.56 -19.06
N GLY A 448 -2.07 49.60 -18.91
CA GLY A 448 -2.01 50.73 -19.83
C GLY A 448 -3.38 51.40 -20.04
N ASP A 449 -3.59 51.94 -21.24
CA ASP A 449 -4.91 52.49 -21.65
C ASP A 449 -6.04 51.47 -21.74
N GLY A 450 -5.74 50.18 -21.52
CA GLY A 450 -6.75 49.13 -21.49
C GLY A 450 -7.74 49.25 -20.32
N VAL A 451 -7.39 50.04 -19.29
CA VAL A 451 -8.24 50.33 -18.13
C VAL A 451 -8.28 51.81 -17.78
N ASN A 452 -9.33 52.25 -17.08
CA ASN A 452 -9.39 53.63 -16.59
C ASN A 452 -8.38 53.88 -15.46
N ASN A 453 -8.23 52.92 -14.54
CA ASN A 453 -7.33 53.06 -13.40
C ASN A 453 -6.52 51.79 -13.13
N SER A 454 -5.28 51.90 -12.66
CA SER A 454 -4.51 50.71 -12.25
C SER A 454 -4.93 50.21 -10.86
N LEU A 455 -5.02 51.11 -9.88
CA LEU A 455 -5.59 50.86 -8.56
C LEU A 455 -6.76 51.81 -8.31
N TYR A 456 -7.93 51.25 -7.98
CA TYR A 456 -9.12 52.03 -7.63
C TYR A 456 -9.69 51.61 -6.28
N ILE A 457 -9.55 52.44 -5.25
CA ILE A 457 -10.16 52.21 -3.94
C ILE A 457 -11.23 53.27 -3.68
N ASN A 458 -12.47 52.83 -3.45
CA ASN A 458 -13.59 53.74 -3.23
C ASN A 458 -14.46 53.32 -2.04
N GLY A 459 -14.41 54.13 -0.98
CA GLY A 459 -15.26 54.05 0.20
C GLY A 459 -16.43 55.05 0.22
N THR A 460 -16.50 55.98 -0.72
CA THR A 460 -17.54 57.04 -0.76
C THR A 460 -18.94 56.49 -1.09
N VAL A 461 -19.01 55.32 -1.71
CA VAL A 461 -20.28 54.65 -2.09
C VAL A 461 -21.04 54.13 -0.86
N ASN A 462 -20.35 53.91 0.26
CA ASN A 462 -21.01 53.56 1.51
C ASN A 462 -21.59 54.82 2.14
N THR A 463 -22.90 55.04 1.97
CA THR A 463 -23.60 56.27 2.41
C THR A 463 -24.49 56.07 3.64
N GLY A 464 -24.59 54.84 4.17
CA GLY A 464 -25.45 54.50 5.28
C GLY A 464 -24.74 53.70 6.38
N GLY A 465 -24.17 54.41 7.34
CA GLY A 465 -23.99 53.86 8.69
C GLY A 465 -25.27 54.10 9.49
N ALA A 466 -25.85 53.06 10.10
CA ALA A 466 -26.86 53.24 11.13
C ALA A 466 -26.26 54.06 12.27
N GLY A 467 -26.64 55.34 12.38
CA GLY A 467 -26.18 56.26 13.41
C GLY A 467 -25.07 57.22 12.97
N GLY A 468 -25.39 58.19 12.10
CA GLY A 468 -24.97 59.60 12.13
C GLY A 468 -23.49 60.02 12.19
N THR A 469 -22.53 59.14 12.48
CA THR A 469 -21.13 59.49 12.75
C THR A 469 -20.23 58.31 12.35
N GLY A 470 -19.69 58.31 11.13
CA GLY A 470 -18.44 57.58 10.82
C GLY A 470 -18.46 56.42 9.80
N GLY A 471 -19.54 56.17 9.06
CA GLY A 471 -19.67 54.99 8.18
C GLY A 471 -18.99 55.04 6.79
N HIS A 472 -18.50 56.19 6.33
CA HIS A 472 -18.28 56.40 4.88
C HIS A 472 -16.82 56.28 4.42
N SER A 473 -16.15 55.15 4.68
CA SER A 473 -14.79 54.96 4.19
C SER A 473 -14.35 53.52 4.04
N TYR A 474 -13.46 53.25 3.08
CA TYR A 474 -12.69 52.00 3.03
C TYR A 474 -11.57 52.10 4.06
N ARG A 475 -11.47 51.16 5.01
CA ARG A 475 -10.56 51.26 6.17
C ARG A 475 -9.57 50.11 6.23
N SER A 476 -8.43 50.36 6.87
CA SER A 476 -7.43 49.33 7.21
C SER A 476 -6.88 48.60 5.97
N ALA A 477 -6.39 49.39 5.02
CA ALA A 477 -5.78 48.90 3.79
C ALA A 477 -4.26 48.89 3.93
N PHE A 478 -3.62 47.82 3.48
CA PHE A 478 -2.17 47.64 3.50
C PHE A 478 -1.68 47.31 2.10
N LEU A 479 -0.73 48.09 1.59
CA LEU A 479 -0.09 47.89 0.30
C LEU A 479 1.40 47.73 0.53
N GLU A 480 2.00 46.64 0.07
CA GLU A 480 3.40 46.34 0.28
C GLU A 480 4.02 45.85 -1.03
N ASN A 481 5.14 46.46 -1.45
CA ASN A 481 5.86 46.08 -2.67
C ASN A 481 4.95 46.06 -3.91
N CYS A 482 4.10 47.07 -4.06
CA CYS A 482 3.14 47.13 -5.16
C CYS A 482 3.58 48.15 -6.21
N HIS A 483 3.48 47.79 -7.48
CA HIS A 483 3.79 48.67 -8.60
C HIS A 483 2.55 48.87 -9.45
N PHE A 484 2.17 50.12 -9.67
CA PHE A 484 1.02 50.52 -10.47
C PHE A 484 1.52 51.38 -11.64
N PHE A 485 1.30 50.92 -12.87
CA PHE A 485 1.73 51.62 -14.08
C PHE A 485 0.58 52.41 -14.70
N GLY A 486 0.89 53.30 -15.63
CA GLY A 486 -0.07 54.19 -16.28
C GLY A 486 -1.38 53.54 -16.72
N ALA A 487 -2.46 54.29 -16.59
CA ALA A 487 -3.82 53.92 -17.03
C ALA A 487 -4.45 55.05 -17.85
N ALA A 488 -5.64 54.83 -18.43
CA ALA A 488 -6.28 55.82 -19.29
C ALA A 488 -6.65 57.12 -18.54
N GLN A 489 -7.05 57.05 -17.26
CA GLN A 489 -7.42 58.22 -16.46
C GLN A 489 -6.41 58.52 -15.37
N TYR A 490 -6.24 57.60 -14.42
CA TYR A 490 -5.37 57.75 -13.25
C TYR A 490 -4.70 56.44 -12.90
N THR A 491 -3.43 56.45 -12.51
CA THR A 491 -2.76 55.21 -12.07
C THR A 491 -3.30 54.72 -10.73
N VAL A 492 -3.40 55.62 -9.74
CA VAL A 492 -3.96 55.29 -8.42
C VAL A 492 -5.07 56.27 -8.06
N VAL A 493 -6.20 55.73 -7.63
CA VAL A 493 -7.35 56.51 -7.17
C VAL A 493 -7.75 56.06 -5.77
N LEU A 494 -7.82 57.02 -4.84
CA LEU A 494 -8.30 56.81 -3.48
C LEU A 494 -9.45 57.78 -3.20
N LEU A 495 -10.65 57.22 -3.03
CA LEU A 495 -11.86 57.98 -2.74
C LEU A 495 -12.43 57.56 -1.40
N GLY A 496 -12.39 58.45 -0.40
CA GLY A 496 -12.89 58.14 0.95
C GLY A 496 -12.21 56.93 1.58
N VAL A 497 -10.88 56.91 1.55
CA VAL A 497 -10.04 55.85 2.14
C VAL A 497 -9.48 56.34 3.46
N ARG A 498 -9.51 55.50 4.50
CA ARG A 498 -8.89 55.82 5.78
C ARG A 498 -7.95 54.74 6.26
N HIS A 499 -6.90 55.12 6.98
CA HIS A 499 -5.93 54.17 7.55
C HIS A 499 -5.32 53.28 6.44
N LEU A 500 -4.79 53.94 5.41
CA LEU A 500 -4.04 53.27 4.35
C LEU A 500 -2.56 53.29 4.72
N PHE A 501 -1.93 52.12 4.77
CA PHE A 501 -0.51 51.98 4.99
C PHE A 501 0.12 51.37 3.74
N ALA A 502 0.83 52.19 2.98
CA ALA A 502 1.45 51.82 1.74
C ALA A 502 2.97 51.94 1.85
N SER A 503 3.69 50.86 1.57
CA SER A 503 5.15 50.78 1.71
C SER A 503 5.80 50.15 0.48
N ASN A 504 6.95 50.69 0.09
CA ASN A 504 7.66 50.30 -1.12
C ASN A 504 6.74 50.29 -2.36
N ILE A 505 6.08 51.42 -2.61
CA ILE A 505 5.15 51.57 -3.73
C ILE A 505 5.81 52.29 -4.88
N TYR A 506 5.58 51.80 -6.10
CA TYR A 506 5.93 52.52 -7.32
C TYR A 506 4.63 52.86 -8.06
N SER A 507 4.41 54.12 -8.40
CA SER A 507 3.26 54.54 -9.21
C SER A 507 3.73 55.45 -10.33
N ASP A 508 3.44 55.10 -11.58
CA ASP A 508 3.86 55.88 -12.75
C ASP A 508 2.73 56.08 -13.76
N SER A 509 2.96 56.96 -14.75
CA SER A 509 2.06 57.16 -15.90
C SER A 509 2.47 56.33 -17.12
N THR A 510 3.52 55.51 -17.03
CA THR A 510 4.10 54.78 -18.17
C THR A 510 3.10 53.78 -18.74
N GLY A 511 2.89 53.82 -20.06
CA GLY A 511 1.99 52.88 -20.76
C GLY A 511 0.52 53.28 -20.74
N GLY A 512 0.14 54.36 -20.06
CA GLY A 512 -1.20 54.97 -20.14
C GLY A 512 -1.15 56.42 -20.62
N THR A 513 -2.28 56.91 -21.11
CA THR A 513 -2.51 58.29 -21.56
C THR A 513 -2.70 59.24 -20.38
N THR A 514 -3.16 58.75 -19.23
CA THR A 514 -3.44 59.55 -18.02
C THR A 514 -4.18 60.85 -18.35
N SER A 515 -5.31 60.74 -19.05
CA SER A 515 -6.04 61.88 -19.63
C SER A 515 -6.45 62.95 -18.60
N SER A 516 -6.54 62.57 -17.32
CA SER A 516 -6.87 63.47 -16.22
C SER A 516 -5.68 64.31 -15.74
N GLY A 517 -4.46 64.03 -16.20
CA GLY A 517 -3.24 64.78 -15.88
C GLY A 517 -2.53 64.37 -14.59
N TYR A 518 -3.08 63.41 -13.82
CA TYR A 518 -2.55 62.99 -12.53
C TYR A 518 -2.26 61.49 -12.50
N VAL A 519 -1.09 61.11 -11.98
CA VAL A 519 -0.76 59.70 -11.69
C VAL A 519 -1.58 59.23 -10.50
N MET A 520 -1.68 60.06 -9.46
CA MET A 520 -2.40 59.71 -8.26
C MET A 520 -3.45 60.76 -7.93
N ASN A 521 -4.67 60.31 -7.67
CA ASN A 521 -5.81 61.16 -7.33
C ASN A 521 -6.40 60.74 -5.98
N LEU A 522 -6.32 61.63 -5.01
CA LEU A 522 -7.02 61.51 -3.74
C LEU A 522 -8.12 62.55 -3.72
N ALA A 523 -9.37 62.08 -3.72
CA ALA A 523 -10.54 62.94 -3.69
C ALA A 523 -11.63 62.36 -2.78
N GLY A 524 -12.69 63.12 -2.51
CA GLY A 524 -13.79 62.67 -1.66
C GLY A 524 -14.85 63.74 -1.47
N ALA A 525 -15.69 63.56 -0.45
CA ALA A 525 -16.63 64.57 0.02
C ALA A 525 -16.32 64.89 1.49
N SER A 526 -16.80 66.03 2.00
CA SER A 526 -16.55 66.44 3.39
C SER A 526 -16.98 65.40 4.44
N SER A 527 -18.00 64.58 4.14
CA SER A 527 -18.49 63.49 5.00
C SER A 527 -17.80 62.15 4.77
N SER A 528 -16.90 62.04 3.79
CA SER A 528 -16.25 60.81 3.33
C SER A 528 -14.90 61.11 2.66
N GLY A 529 -14.11 61.98 3.28
CA GLY A 529 -12.76 62.33 2.83
C GLY A 529 -11.75 61.22 3.11
N ASN A 530 -10.57 61.35 2.50
CA ASN A 530 -9.42 60.52 2.80
C ASN A 530 -8.79 60.97 4.13
N ASP A 531 -8.27 60.03 4.92
CA ASP A 531 -7.77 60.33 6.27
C ASP A 531 -6.71 59.32 6.71
N ASP A 532 -5.68 59.74 7.46
CA ASP A 532 -4.62 58.83 7.95
C ASP A 532 -4.01 57.97 6.82
N ILE A 533 -3.55 58.64 5.75
CA ILE A 533 -2.88 57.99 4.62
C ILE A 533 -1.38 58.03 4.83
N PHE A 534 -0.73 56.87 4.87
CA PHE A 534 0.72 56.73 4.91
C PHE A 534 1.18 56.12 3.59
N TRP A 535 1.92 56.89 2.80
CA TRP A 535 2.41 56.47 1.51
C TRP A 535 3.93 56.57 1.44
N ASN A 536 4.61 55.44 1.25
CA ASN A 536 6.05 55.38 1.11
C ASN A 536 6.44 54.75 -0.23
N GLY A 537 7.27 55.45 -1.01
CA GLY A 537 7.64 55.00 -2.35
C GLY A 537 7.95 56.13 -3.34
N ILE A 538 7.51 55.98 -4.59
CA ILE A 538 7.67 56.96 -5.69
C ILE A 538 6.32 57.19 -6.36
N ILE A 539 6.00 58.46 -6.61
CA ILE A 539 4.89 58.90 -7.46
C ILE A 539 5.51 59.59 -8.68
N ALA A 540 5.68 58.86 -9.76
CA ALA A 540 6.33 59.29 -10.99
C ALA A 540 5.36 60.09 -11.90
N GLY A 541 4.83 61.19 -11.38
CA GLY A 541 3.99 62.14 -12.11
C GLY A 541 3.28 63.11 -11.17
N ALA A 542 2.23 63.76 -11.66
CA ALA A 542 1.47 64.72 -10.86
C ALA A 542 0.54 64.03 -9.85
N LEU A 543 0.32 64.71 -8.72
CA LEU A 543 -0.49 64.26 -7.58
C LEU A 543 -1.61 65.27 -7.33
N ASN A 544 -2.87 64.81 -7.31
CA ASN A 544 -4.01 65.62 -6.91
C ASN A 544 -4.48 65.26 -5.50
N LEU A 545 -4.61 66.26 -4.64
CA LEU A 545 -5.08 66.11 -3.26
C LEU A 545 -6.32 66.97 -2.98
N ASP A 546 -7.44 66.32 -2.70
CA ASP A 546 -8.67 66.97 -2.27
C ASP A 546 -9.38 66.14 -1.19
N ASN A 547 -10.03 66.84 -0.25
CA ASN A 547 -10.71 66.24 0.90
C ASN A 547 -9.84 65.19 1.61
N LEU A 548 -8.65 65.63 2.05
CA LEU A 548 -7.62 64.77 2.64
C LEU A 548 -7.14 65.36 3.97
N THR A 549 -7.16 64.52 5.01
CA THR A 549 -6.63 64.91 6.33
C THR A 549 -5.56 63.96 6.83
N ARG A 550 -4.62 64.47 7.63
CA ARG A 550 -3.65 63.66 8.42
C ARG A 550 -2.88 62.64 7.58
N ALA A 551 -2.28 63.07 6.47
CA ALA A 551 -1.58 62.18 5.56
C ALA A 551 -0.07 62.46 5.49
N VAL A 552 0.71 61.41 5.28
CA VAL A 552 2.17 61.46 5.14
C VAL A 552 2.58 60.73 3.87
N PHE A 553 3.09 61.50 2.91
CA PHE A 553 3.69 61.00 1.68
C PHE A 553 5.21 61.04 1.83
N ASN A 554 5.80 59.97 2.35
CA ASN A 554 7.24 59.77 2.37
C ASN A 554 7.71 59.21 1.02
N CYS A 555 7.55 60.02 -0.02
CA CYS A 555 7.86 59.66 -1.39
C CYS A 555 8.42 60.84 -2.19
N VAL A 556 9.02 60.51 -3.33
CA VAL A 556 9.35 61.49 -4.36
C VAL A 556 8.16 61.61 -5.30
N VAL A 557 7.61 62.82 -5.43
CA VAL A 557 6.64 63.19 -6.47
C VAL A 557 7.37 63.88 -7.61
N SER A 558 7.39 63.27 -8.80
CA SER A 558 8.16 63.81 -9.94
C SER A 558 7.40 64.84 -10.80
N GLY A 559 6.14 65.16 -10.46
CA GLY A 559 5.31 66.12 -11.17
C GLY A 559 4.71 67.18 -10.24
N ASN A 560 3.72 67.92 -10.73
CA ASN A 560 3.02 68.93 -9.94
C ASN A 560 2.22 68.27 -8.80
N ILE A 561 2.13 68.96 -7.66
CA ILE A 561 1.18 68.60 -6.62
C ILE A 561 0.10 69.67 -6.60
N ASP A 562 -1.09 69.30 -7.07
CA ASP A 562 -2.27 70.14 -7.02
C ASP A 562 -3.10 69.78 -5.78
N ASN A 563 -3.77 70.78 -5.23
CA ASN A 563 -4.52 70.61 -4.01
C ASN A 563 -5.70 71.57 -3.89
N SER A 564 -6.64 71.25 -3.00
CA SER A 564 -7.74 72.15 -2.63
C SER A 564 -7.62 72.71 -1.20
N ALA A 565 -8.51 73.65 -0.88
CA ALA A 565 -8.76 74.17 0.47
C ALA A 565 -9.15 73.10 1.51
N ASN A 566 -9.54 71.91 1.06
CA ASN A 566 -10.02 70.81 1.91
C ASN A 566 -8.90 69.86 2.33
N VAL A 567 -7.63 70.27 2.18
CA VAL A 567 -6.46 69.50 2.57
C VAL A 567 -5.90 70.04 3.89
N ASP A 568 -5.83 69.20 4.93
CA ASP A 568 -5.38 69.59 6.28
C ASP A 568 -4.43 68.57 6.94
N GLY A 569 -3.34 69.05 7.55
CA GLY A 569 -2.36 68.18 8.23
C GLY A 569 -1.66 67.17 7.32
N VAL A 570 -1.39 67.53 6.06
CA VAL A 570 -0.72 66.67 5.07
C VAL A 570 0.75 67.08 4.90
N THR A 571 1.64 66.08 4.90
CA THR A 571 3.07 66.28 4.64
C THR A 571 3.52 65.45 3.45
N VAL A 572 4.27 66.04 2.53
CA VAL A 572 4.94 65.34 1.42
C VAL A 572 6.45 65.53 1.54
N ASP A 573 7.25 64.47 1.38
CA ASP A 573 8.73 64.56 1.47
C ASP A 573 9.29 65.41 0.33
N ARG A 574 9.25 64.93 -0.93
CA ARG A 574 9.86 65.64 -2.06
C ARG A 574 8.91 65.82 -3.23
N CYS A 575 9.02 66.98 -3.88
CA CYS A 575 8.34 67.32 -5.12
C CYS A 575 9.35 67.96 -6.09
N SER A 576 9.35 67.56 -7.37
CA SER A 576 10.13 68.23 -8.43
C SER A 576 9.30 69.14 -9.33
N GLY A 577 7.98 69.14 -9.20
CA GLY A 577 7.07 70.05 -9.90
C GLY A 577 6.64 71.26 -9.05
N THR A 578 5.60 71.95 -9.50
CA THR A 578 4.99 73.04 -8.73
C THR A 578 4.13 72.47 -7.61
N VAL A 579 4.03 73.16 -6.48
CA VAL A 579 3.16 72.79 -5.35
C VAL A 579 2.05 73.83 -5.24
N GLY A 580 0.80 73.39 -5.31
CA GLY A 580 -0.37 74.23 -5.11
C GLY A 580 -0.36 74.87 -3.71
N THR A 581 -1.00 76.04 -3.57
CA THR A 581 -0.90 76.84 -2.34
C THR A 581 -2.16 76.79 -1.47
N ALA A 582 -3.13 75.95 -1.83
CA ALA A 582 -4.46 76.02 -1.23
C ALA A 582 -4.64 75.14 0.03
N TRP A 583 -3.60 74.72 0.75
CA TRP A 583 -3.70 73.73 1.84
C TRP A 583 -3.73 74.44 3.20
N THR A 584 -4.34 73.82 4.21
CA THR A 584 -4.31 74.28 5.62
C THR A 584 -3.36 73.40 6.42
N ASN A 585 -2.53 73.96 7.32
CA ASN A 585 -1.55 73.23 8.16
C ASN A 585 -0.77 72.10 7.46
N SER A 586 -0.45 72.25 6.17
CA SER A 586 0.12 71.20 5.33
C SER A 586 1.28 71.75 4.51
N GLY A 587 2.16 70.89 4.01
CA GLY A 587 3.29 71.35 3.20
C GLY A 587 4.21 70.25 2.67
N VAL A 588 5.20 70.67 1.89
CA VAL A 588 6.24 69.81 1.31
C VAL A 588 7.57 70.04 2.03
N VAL A 589 8.23 68.98 2.50
CA VAL A 589 9.50 69.02 3.23
C VAL A 589 10.66 69.01 2.23
N ASN A 590 10.86 70.12 1.53
CA ASN A 590 11.93 70.22 0.55
C ASN A 590 13.31 69.94 1.20
N SER A 591 14.09 69.00 0.65
CA SER A 591 15.49 68.75 1.03
C SER A 591 16.44 69.90 0.69
N GLY A 592 15.92 70.99 0.13
CA GLY A 592 16.59 72.26 -0.13
C GLY A 592 17.59 72.16 -1.27
N ALA A 593 17.23 72.60 -2.47
CA ALA A 593 18.22 72.87 -3.52
C ALA A 593 19.13 74.02 -3.08
N TRP A 594 20.41 73.93 -3.39
CA TRP A 594 21.34 75.04 -3.18
C TRP A 594 20.95 76.22 -4.07
N THR A 595 20.60 77.34 -3.45
CA THR A 595 20.35 78.62 -4.12
C THR A 595 21.59 79.48 -4.00
N THR A 596 22.04 80.06 -5.12
CA THR A 596 23.19 80.96 -5.13
C THR A 596 22.74 82.43 -5.18
N SER A 597 23.45 83.29 -4.48
CA SER A 597 23.31 84.75 -4.57
C SER A 597 24.69 85.41 -4.46
N SER A 598 24.79 86.64 -4.99
CA SER A 598 26.02 87.43 -4.95
C SER A 598 25.76 88.83 -4.38
N PRO A 599 25.40 88.96 -3.08
CA PRO A 599 25.21 90.27 -2.47
C PRO A 599 26.50 91.10 -2.51
N VAL A 600 26.37 92.41 -2.66
CA VAL A 600 27.53 93.31 -2.75
C VAL A 600 28.16 93.47 -1.35
N PRO A 601 29.45 93.14 -1.15
CA PRO A 601 30.12 93.40 0.12
C PRO A 601 30.28 94.90 0.37
N THR A 602 30.13 95.32 1.62
CA THR A 602 30.33 96.70 2.07
C THR A 602 31.24 96.74 3.28
N SER A 603 31.88 97.87 3.56
CA SER A 603 32.64 98.09 4.79
C SER A 603 31.87 99.01 5.74
N SER A 604 31.95 98.79 7.06
CA SER A 604 31.24 99.64 8.04
C SER A 604 31.85 101.03 8.18
N SER A 605 33.09 101.23 7.72
CA SER A 605 33.70 102.55 7.50
C SER A 605 34.49 102.57 6.19
N GLY A 606 34.65 103.76 5.59
CA GLY A 606 35.32 103.90 4.29
C GLY A 606 34.60 103.20 3.13
N THR A 607 35.26 103.06 1.97
CA THR A 607 34.67 102.46 0.77
C THR A 607 35.58 101.40 0.18
N LEU A 608 35.02 100.21 -0.08
CA LEU A 608 35.69 99.15 -0.83
C LEU A 608 35.77 99.53 -2.31
N THR A 609 36.96 99.47 -2.89
CA THR A 609 37.16 99.79 -4.31
C THR A 609 36.74 98.62 -5.23
N ALA A 610 37.03 97.37 -4.83
CA ALA A 610 36.60 96.19 -5.57
C ALA A 610 36.45 94.98 -4.63
N ALA A 611 35.21 94.49 -4.48
CA ALA A 611 34.89 93.31 -3.70
C ALA A 611 33.67 92.57 -4.29
N SER A 612 33.61 91.26 -4.08
CA SER A 612 32.51 90.40 -4.52
C SER A 612 32.20 89.34 -3.46
N SER A 613 30.99 88.80 -3.46
CA SER A 613 30.68 87.61 -2.66
C SER A 613 29.97 86.55 -3.49
N THR A 614 30.14 85.30 -3.05
CA THR A 614 29.33 84.16 -3.49
C THR A 614 28.72 83.56 -2.24
N VAL A 615 27.40 83.47 -2.21
CA VAL A 615 26.62 82.86 -1.12
C VAL A 615 25.81 81.73 -1.73
N ALA A 616 26.04 80.50 -1.29
CA ALA A 616 25.20 79.35 -1.58
C ALA A 616 24.46 78.96 -0.29
N TYR A 617 23.14 78.81 -0.35
CA TYR A 617 22.36 78.39 0.81
C TYR A 617 21.28 77.40 0.43
N LYS A 618 20.97 76.50 1.36
CA LYS A 618 19.80 75.61 1.27
C LYS A 618 19.00 75.69 2.56
N LYS A 619 17.68 75.81 2.42
CA LYS A 619 16.73 75.79 3.54
C LYS A 619 16.11 74.39 3.63
N VAL A 620 16.13 73.80 4.82
CA VAL A 620 15.51 72.52 5.17
C VAL A 620 14.64 72.74 6.41
N GLY A 621 13.32 72.88 6.20
CA GLY A 621 12.42 73.35 7.25
C GLY A 621 12.82 74.74 7.76
N LYS A 622 12.97 74.89 9.07
CA LYS A 622 13.50 76.12 9.71
C LYS A 622 15.02 76.22 9.70
N THR A 623 15.74 75.18 9.30
CA THR A 623 17.20 75.18 9.29
C THR A 623 17.71 75.70 7.94
N VAL A 624 18.65 76.64 7.96
CA VAL A 624 19.39 77.09 6.78
C VAL A 624 20.85 76.66 6.91
N HIS A 625 21.36 75.95 5.90
CA HIS A 625 22.78 75.74 5.70
C HIS A 625 23.26 76.77 4.68
N CYS A 626 24.32 77.49 5.02
CA CYS A 626 24.87 78.56 4.18
C CYS A 626 26.37 78.37 4.07
N GLU A 627 26.91 78.53 2.86
CA GLU A 627 28.33 78.52 2.57
C GLU A 627 28.66 79.56 1.50
N GLY A 628 29.92 79.98 1.43
CA GLY A 628 30.29 81.01 0.48
C GLY A 628 31.66 81.59 0.73
N SER A 629 31.96 82.66 0.01
CA SER A 629 33.16 83.43 0.22
C SER A 629 32.93 84.91 -0.08
N VAL A 630 33.66 85.75 0.64
CA VAL A 630 33.79 87.18 0.34
C VAL A 630 35.20 87.42 -0.17
N THR A 631 35.33 88.02 -1.34
CA THR A 631 36.61 88.33 -1.98
C THR A 631 36.80 89.84 -2.03
N VAL A 632 37.91 90.33 -1.50
CA VAL A 632 38.31 91.75 -1.59
C VAL A 632 39.52 91.85 -2.51
N THR A 633 39.29 92.24 -3.76
CA THR A 633 40.33 92.40 -4.77
C THR A 633 41.13 93.68 -4.52
N THR A 634 40.47 94.77 -4.14
CA THR A 634 41.14 96.02 -3.79
C THR A 634 40.40 96.72 -2.65
N LEU A 635 41.11 96.90 -1.53
CA LEU A 635 40.52 97.36 -0.28
C LEU A 635 40.06 98.84 -0.31
N GLY A 636 40.80 99.71 -1.01
CA GLY A 636 40.49 101.14 -1.03
C GLY A 636 40.68 101.81 0.32
N THR A 637 39.70 102.61 0.77
CA THR A 637 39.66 103.23 2.11
C THR A 637 38.83 102.43 3.11
N GLY A 638 38.32 101.25 2.72
CA GLY A 638 37.45 100.41 3.54
C GLY A 638 38.10 100.01 4.87
N GLY A 639 37.36 100.18 5.96
CA GLY A 639 37.75 99.83 7.33
C GLY A 639 36.56 99.28 8.13
N GLY A 640 36.79 98.90 9.39
CA GLY A 640 35.74 98.33 10.23
C GLY A 640 35.35 96.91 9.82
N SER A 641 34.09 96.50 10.01
CA SER A 641 33.61 95.17 9.62
C SER A 641 33.30 95.11 8.12
N LEU A 642 33.62 93.98 7.50
CA LEU A 642 33.20 93.65 6.14
C LEU A 642 31.82 92.99 6.21
N ASN A 643 30.81 93.59 5.59
CA ASN A 643 29.41 93.22 5.72
C ASN A 643 28.83 92.70 4.40
N VAL A 644 28.09 91.60 4.47
CA VAL A 644 27.34 91.00 3.35
C VAL A 644 25.90 90.76 3.81
N GLN A 645 24.93 91.30 3.08
CA GLN A 645 23.51 91.06 3.37
C GLN A 645 23.09 89.70 2.80
N LEU A 646 22.70 88.76 3.66
CA LEU A 646 22.24 87.44 3.23
C LEU A 646 20.79 87.51 2.74
N PRO A 647 20.37 86.61 1.82
CA PRO A 647 19.01 86.58 1.27
C PRO A 647 17.97 85.98 2.23
N PHE A 648 18.28 85.92 3.53
CA PHE A 648 17.39 85.42 4.58
C PHE A 648 17.77 86.03 5.94
N THR A 649 16.77 86.14 6.81
CA THR A 649 16.90 86.55 8.21
C THR A 649 17.00 85.33 9.12
N LEU A 650 17.53 85.53 10.34
CA LEU A 650 17.73 84.46 11.32
C LEU A 650 16.94 84.71 12.60
N VAL A 651 16.46 83.64 13.24
CA VAL A 651 15.79 83.72 14.56
C VAL A 651 16.78 84.12 15.65
N ARG A 652 18.05 83.69 15.53
CA ARG A 652 19.14 83.97 16.47
C ARG A 652 20.42 84.29 15.70
N ALA A 653 21.25 85.16 16.27
CA ALA A 653 22.55 85.46 15.70
C ALA A 653 23.49 84.24 15.81
N VAL A 654 24.35 84.05 14.81
CA VAL A 654 25.34 82.97 14.76
C VAL A 654 26.74 83.56 14.63
N THR A 655 27.68 83.10 15.46
CA THR A 655 29.09 83.54 15.43
C THR A 655 29.98 82.35 15.10
N PHE A 656 30.96 82.55 14.23
CA PHE A 656 31.94 81.55 13.84
C PHE A 656 33.30 82.20 13.59
N ALA A 657 34.35 81.37 13.52
CA ALA A 657 35.69 81.80 13.15
C ALA A 657 36.13 81.10 11.88
N GLY A 658 36.99 81.75 11.10
CA GLY A 658 37.55 81.20 9.87
C GLY A 658 38.97 81.67 9.64
N LYS A 659 39.57 81.21 8.54
CA LYS A 659 40.91 81.60 8.09
C LYS A 659 40.80 82.21 6.71
N GLU A 660 41.48 83.32 6.49
CA GLU A 660 41.66 83.88 5.16
C GLU A 660 42.49 82.91 4.29
N ASN A 661 42.08 82.68 3.05
CA ASN A 661 42.56 81.54 2.25
C ASN A 661 43.44 81.92 1.05
N ALA A 662 43.72 83.20 0.79
CA ALA A 662 44.46 83.64 -0.38
C ALA A 662 45.75 84.41 -0.06
N ALA A 663 45.69 85.49 0.74
CA ALA A 663 46.82 86.42 0.86
C ALA A 663 47.65 86.27 2.14
N ASN A 664 47.01 86.23 3.31
CA ASN A 664 47.66 86.41 4.60
C ASN A 664 47.52 85.19 5.52
N GLY A 665 46.55 84.31 5.29
CA GLY A 665 46.37 83.09 6.10
C GLY A 665 45.93 83.34 7.55
N LEU A 666 45.52 84.56 7.88
CA LEU A 666 45.19 84.98 9.24
C LEU A 666 43.76 84.58 9.63
N ALA A 667 43.56 84.35 10.93
CA ALA A 667 42.24 84.06 11.48
C ALA A 667 41.35 85.30 11.53
N PHE A 668 40.07 85.11 11.22
CA PHE A 668 39.02 86.10 11.33
C PHE A 668 37.86 85.54 12.17
N VAL A 669 37.04 86.43 12.72
CA VAL A 669 35.78 86.11 13.39
C VAL A 669 34.65 86.75 12.59
N ALA A 670 33.54 86.04 12.47
CA ALA A 670 32.36 86.53 11.78
C ALA A 670 31.09 86.26 12.57
N SER A 671 30.11 87.14 12.44
CA SER A 671 28.78 86.97 13.03
C SER A 671 27.70 87.29 12.01
N VAL A 672 26.61 86.54 12.05
CA VAL A 672 25.40 86.80 11.27
C VAL A 672 24.33 87.27 12.23
N THR A 673 23.84 88.48 12.02
CA THR A 673 22.79 89.08 12.86
C THR A 673 21.42 88.47 12.56
N THR A 674 20.44 88.69 13.43
CA THR A 674 19.04 88.29 13.18
C THR A 674 18.46 88.96 11.93
N ALA A 675 18.96 90.15 11.57
CA ALA A 675 18.61 90.86 10.34
C ALA A 675 19.25 90.26 9.07
N GLY A 676 20.02 89.17 9.16
CA GLY A 676 20.64 88.51 8.00
C GLY A 676 21.97 89.12 7.55
N VAL A 677 22.56 90.05 8.30
CA VAL A 677 23.84 90.66 7.93
C VAL A 677 25.00 89.82 8.47
N LEU A 678 25.83 89.28 7.57
CA LEU A 678 27.12 88.67 7.86
C LEU A 678 28.18 89.77 8.01
N GLY A 679 28.73 89.95 9.21
CA GLY A 679 29.85 90.86 9.50
C GLY A 679 31.13 90.10 9.81
N ILE A 680 32.23 90.44 9.14
CA ILE A 680 33.55 89.80 9.26
C ILE A 680 34.56 90.81 9.84
N LEU A 681 35.30 90.38 10.87
CA LEU A 681 36.34 91.15 11.57
C LEU A 681 37.59 90.27 11.76
N LYS A 682 38.75 90.89 11.98
CA LYS A 682 39.93 90.19 12.47
C LYS A 682 39.65 89.59 13.86
N TYR A 683 40.37 88.53 14.23
CA TYR A 683 40.15 87.81 15.49
C TYR A 683 40.20 88.69 16.76
N ASP A 684 40.87 89.84 16.70
CA ASP A 684 40.99 90.81 17.80
C ASP A 684 39.83 91.82 17.87
N ASN A 685 38.79 91.64 17.03
CA ASN A 685 37.57 92.45 17.00
C ASN A 685 37.78 93.93 16.64
N THR A 686 38.88 94.27 15.95
CA THR A 686 39.23 95.65 15.60
C THR A 686 38.68 96.09 14.23
N THR A 687 39.23 95.56 13.15
CA THR A 687 38.83 95.78 11.75
C THR A 687 38.93 94.46 10.99
N HIS A 688 38.35 94.33 9.80
CA HIS A 688 38.64 93.20 8.91
C HIS A 688 40.13 93.18 8.50
N LEU A 689 40.64 92.03 8.05
CA LEU A 689 42.05 91.88 7.66
C LEU A 689 42.42 92.91 6.57
N THR A 690 43.58 93.56 6.71
CA THR A 690 44.05 94.60 5.80
C THR A 690 44.98 94.03 4.73
N GLY A 691 44.75 94.40 3.47
CA GLY A 691 45.48 93.87 2.30
C GLY A 691 44.59 93.79 1.06
N ASN A 692 45.20 93.54 -0.11
CA ASN A 692 44.49 93.28 -1.37
C ASN A 692 44.53 91.78 -1.68
N GLY A 693 43.54 91.29 -2.43
CA GLY A 693 43.47 89.87 -2.83
C GLY A 693 43.04 88.92 -1.70
N LEU A 694 42.27 89.40 -0.73
CA LEU A 694 41.82 88.61 0.42
C LEU A 694 40.60 87.77 0.07
N VAL A 695 40.54 86.52 0.57
CA VAL A 695 39.39 85.63 0.43
C VAL A 695 38.95 85.10 1.79
N PHE A 696 37.73 85.43 2.19
CA PHE A 696 37.10 85.04 3.46
C PHE A 696 36.03 83.96 3.20
N PRO A 697 36.37 82.67 3.29
CA PRO A 697 35.38 81.59 3.17
C PRO A 697 34.53 81.51 4.43
N PHE A 698 33.23 81.25 4.31
CA PHE A 698 32.36 81.02 5.46
C PHE A 698 31.44 79.83 5.22
N SER A 699 31.06 79.17 6.31
CA SER A 699 30.02 78.15 6.32
C SER A 699 29.39 78.11 7.71
N PHE A 700 28.05 78.08 7.77
CA PHE A 700 27.32 77.97 9.03
C PHE A 700 25.94 77.33 8.83
N THR A 701 25.38 76.86 9.93
CA THR A 701 24.00 76.37 10.01
C THR A 701 23.24 77.18 11.04
N ALA A 702 22.03 77.65 10.70
CA ALA A 702 21.24 78.51 11.55
C ALA A 702 19.74 78.23 11.42
N GLU A 703 18.93 78.77 12.33
CA GLU A 703 17.47 78.78 12.20
C GLU A 703 17.03 80.05 11.45
N ALA A 704 16.40 79.89 10.29
CA ALA A 704 15.84 80.97 9.50
C ALA A 704 14.54 81.50 10.14
N ALA A 705 14.38 82.83 10.13
CA ALA A 705 13.21 83.53 10.67
C ALA A 705 12.02 83.54 9.71
#